data_AF-A0AB39Q513-F1
#
_entry.id   AF-A0AB39Q513-F1
#
_cell.length_a   1.000
_cell.length_b   1.000
_cell.length_c   1.000
_cell.angle_alpha   90.00
_cell.angle_beta   90.00
_cell.angle_gamma   90.00
#
_symmetry.space_group_name_H-M   'P 1'
#
loop_
_entity.id
_entity.type
_entity.pdbx_description
1 polymer ?
#
loop_
_entity_poly.entity_id
_entity_poly.type
_entity_poly.pdbx_seq_one_letter_code
_entity_poly.pdbx_strand_id
1 'polypeptide(L)'
;MVTTPTNQPQQSAPQTPDSTPNNSNQQNSSDNPRPKETPTPASETRNTNPPGGVTDPTRAEQDALENSVPRDENGDPTRPPNPADGRWVERINGDGRDAPGRNNNCVDVALSTVDTYAGNPTAAASRTPDLDADGNPSDRGEKGGRDRIENTLGARFSDMGNGRDAFNRLENTLRNSGHGSQAVIITQDANGRAHAWNAVNHNGKITYIDAQTGQQSSKPLHSGDNGVFAIPLDSNRQPVPPNRPGATDSNSAGANRSNPRTTPESSADTARRPAAEPAGQPSNGQNADGKDPNDKNNKADSDDKDGQDKKAGLEPHPDDSHPRLDREFGDKKEQQGNLDPDDSQQRVRQTNPVFRLQQGHVDQQLRDWAQNGQLAHVLNVAAGSESDPNASPDRPRTFTSDGLNKALPGFESLNRGEKMLVISTLARLSQSAHEQYGVNSNPMDNGKESEGAAKHKTPGERVRKLMTKLGVPETHTPDLTQRNFAVVELQRDDGTIEYVTDSSFPSRSGVTGLHSERHIADWIDDVNKANEGTGRNYTISALYTEREPCGDKKGGLGSSNCSNLLGERLAGAPVYYSTTYRADPADQQRSELTRELQKQRRAELGLDPRAALPDDEKKKITAQVKKQFPVTANEKARDREMVRHVRKVEALWKGIAPQLK
;
A
#
# COMPACT_ATOMS: atom_id res chain seq x y z
N MET A 1 -79.82 8.77 -10.55
CA MET A 1 -78.93 9.73 -9.85
C MET A 1 -78.40 9.05 -8.60
N VAL A 2 -77.08 9.13 -8.32
CA VAL A 2 -76.39 9.23 -6.99
C VAL A 2 -76.88 8.33 -5.82
N THR A 3 -76.09 7.54 -5.05
CA THR A 3 -74.71 6.96 -5.07
C THR A 3 -74.65 5.81 -4.02
N THR A 4 -73.61 4.95 -4.03
CA THR A 4 -73.28 3.88 -3.05
C THR A 4 -72.82 4.39 -1.66
N PRO A 5 -72.87 3.58 -0.58
CA PRO A 5 -71.68 2.85 -0.06
C PRO A 5 -71.96 1.51 0.70
N THR A 6 -70.92 0.74 1.09
CA THR A 6 -71.08 -0.53 1.87
C THR A 6 -69.96 -0.85 2.90
N ASN A 7 -70.38 -0.92 4.18
CA ASN A 7 -69.97 -1.72 5.37
C ASN A 7 -68.53 -1.97 5.90
N GLN A 8 -68.47 -1.83 7.23
CA GLN A 8 -67.61 -2.46 8.26
C GLN A 8 -68.48 -3.49 9.06
N PRO A 9 -67.97 -4.39 9.97
CA PRO A 9 -67.75 -4.02 11.40
C PRO A 9 -66.73 -4.89 12.22
N GLN A 10 -66.70 -4.71 13.55
CA GLN A 10 -65.70 -5.16 14.56
C GLN A 10 -66.07 -6.45 15.36
N GLN A 11 -65.11 -7.03 16.13
CA GLN A 11 -65.34 -7.71 17.44
C GLN A 11 -64.02 -7.94 18.25
N SER A 12 -64.09 -8.36 19.55
CA SER A 12 -62.90 -8.42 20.47
C SER A 12 -62.98 -9.41 21.67
N ALA A 13 -61.83 -10.03 22.03
CA ALA A 13 -61.42 -10.68 23.32
C ALA A 13 -62.16 -11.98 23.80
N PRO A 14 -61.69 -12.80 24.82
CA PRO A 14 -60.52 -12.71 25.74
C PRO A 14 -59.68 -14.00 26.13
N GLN A 15 -58.48 -13.78 26.72
CA GLN A 15 -57.58 -14.46 27.73
C GLN A 15 -57.53 -15.98 28.17
N THR A 16 -56.26 -16.45 28.41
CA THR A 16 -55.69 -17.40 29.48
C THR A 16 -55.92 -18.94 29.48
N PRO A 17 -55.11 -19.81 30.19
CA PRO A 17 -53.70 -19.78 30.66
C PRO A 17 -52.86 -21.12 30.57
N ASP A 18 -51.57 -21.07 30.98
CA ASP A 18 -50.67 -22.10 31.59
C ASP A 18 -50.39 -23.52 31.03
N SER A 19 -49.08 -23.86 30.87
CA SER A 19 -48.37 -25.04 31.46
C SER A 19 -47.14 -25.54 30.64
N THR A 20 -45.95 -25.57 31.26
CA THR A 20 -44.72 -26.27 30.81
C THR A 20 -44.56 -27.64 31.52
N PRO A 21 -43.61 -28.53 31.18
CA PRO A 21 -42.84 -28.75 29.93
C PRO A 21 -42.90 -30.21 29.42
N ASN A 22 -42.48 -30.49 28.17
CA ASN A 22 -41.80 -31.76 27.89
C ASN A 22 -40.82 -31.68 26.70
N ASN A 23 -39.78 -32.50 26.74
CA ASN A 23 -38.58 -32.42 25.92
C ASN A 23 -38.62 -33.42 24.76
N SER A 24 -38.37 -32.96 23.52
CA SER A 24 -38.15 -33.81 22.36
C SER A 24 -37.27 -33.08 21.33
N ASN A 25 -36.05 -33.57 21.14
CA ASN A 25 -35.08 -33.04 20.18
C ASN A 25 -35.64 -32.94 18.75
N GLN A 26 -35.60 -31.76 18.16
CA GLN A 26 -35.31 -31.61 16.74
C GLN A 26 -34.29 -30.48 16.54
N GLN A 27 -33.16 -30.83 15.92
CA GLN A 27 -32.19 -29.85 15.43
C GLN A 27 -32.86 -29.07 14.29
N ASN A 28 -32.80 -27.74 14.35
CA ASN A 28 -33.08 -26.92 13.19
C ASN A 28 -31.92 -25.94 13.03
N SER A 29 -31.09 -26.17 12.01
CA SER A 29 -30.05 -25.23 11.62
C SER A 29 -30.70 -23.93 11.14
N SER A 30 -30.15 -22.80 11.53
CA SER A 30 -30.61 -21.48 11.07
C SER A 30 -29.42 -20.58 10.81
N ASP A 31 -28.68 -20.91 9.75
CA ASP A 31 -27.94 -19.90 9.00
C ASP A 31 -28.96 -18.89 8.48
N ASN A 32 -29.02 -17.73 9.12
CA ASN A 32 -29.85 -16.62 8.68
C ASN A 32 -28.91 -15.56 8.09
N PRO A 33 -28.83 -15.42 6.75
CA PRO A 33 -27.95 -14.43 6.13
C PRO A 33 -28.29 -13.02 6.61
N ARG A 34 -27.26 -12.25 6.99
CA ARG A 34 -27.39 -10.83 7.31
C ARG A 34 -28.04 -10.11 6.10
N PRO A 35 -28.98 -9.17 6.29
CA PRO A 35 -29.56 -8.44 5.16
C PRO A 35 -28.47 -7.77 4.32
N LYS A 36 -28.61 -7.81 2.99
CA LYS A 36 -27.72 -7.06 2.10
C LYS A 36 -27.95 -5.57 2.35
N GLU A 37 -26.89 -4.85 2.71
CA GLU A 37 -26.95 -3.41 2.96
C GLU A 37 -27.31 -2.67 1.66
N THR A 38 -28.13 -1.62 1.78
CA THR A 38 -28.54 -0.81 0.62
C THR A 38 -27.36 0.07 0.19
N PRO A 39 -26.96 0.11 -1.10
CA PRO A 39 -25.81 0.89 -1.51
C PRO A 39 -25.99 2.39 -1.24
N THR A 40 -24.99 3.01 -0.61
CA THR A 40 -24.98 4.44 -0.30
C THR A 40 -25.05 5.29 -1.59
N PRO A 41 -26.00 6.23 -1.71
CA PRO A 41 -26.05 7.20 -2.81
C PRO A 41 -24.86 8.16 -2.79
N ALA A 42 -24.43 8.60 -3.97
CA ALA A 42 -23.36 9.59 -4.13
C ALA A 42 -23.68 10.91 -3.41
N SER A 43 -24.95 11.32 -3.41
CA SER A 43 -25.44 12.55 -2.78
C SER A 43 -25.33 12.52 -1.25
N GLU A 44 -25.46 11.37 -0.61
CA GLU A 44 -25.44 11.24 0.86
C GLU A 44 -24.04 11.51 1.44
N THR A 45 -22.98 11.24 0.67
CA THR A 45 -21.58 11.44 1.13
C THR A 45 -20.99 12.79 0.74
N ARG A 46 -21.81 13.74 0.25
CA ARG A 46 -21.35 15.08 -0.16
C ARG A 46 -21.01 15.96 1.04
N ASN A 47 -19.76 16.42 1.13
CA ASN A 47 -19.41 17.54 2.00
C ASN A 47 -19.80 18.87 1.33
N THR A 48 -20.87 19.50 1.79
CA THR A 48 -21.38 20.78 1.24
C THR A 48 -20.75 22.03 1.87
N ASN A 49 -19.80 21.90 2.79
CA ASN A 49 -19.19 23.04 3.48
C ASN A 49 -18.11 23.73 2.62
N PRO A 50 -18.23 25.04 2.29
CA PRO A 50 -17.17 25.80 1.63
C PRO A 50 -16.11 26.30 2.63
N PRO A 51 -14.86 26.59 2.19
CA PRO A 51 -14.32 26.32 0.86
C PRO A 51 -13.96 24.84 0.67
N GLY A 52 -13.94 24.37 -0.57
CA GLY A 52 -13.50 23.01 -0.89
C GLY A 52 -14.49 21.89 -0.54
N GLY A 53 -15.76 22.20 -0.31
CA GLY A 53 -16.91 21.29 -0.41
C GLY A 53 -17.53 21.27 -1.82
N VAL A 54 -18.78 20.83 -1.94
CA VAL A 54 -19.57 20.83 -3.19
C VAL A 54 -20.89 21.60 -3.07
N THR A 55 -21.38 22.14 -4.19
CA THR A 55 -22.73 22.68 -4.33
C THR A 55 -23.57 21.67 -5.10
N ASP A 56 -24.65 21.19 -4.48
CA ASP A 56 -25.57 20.23 -5.08
C ASP A 56 -26.11 20.72 -6.44
N PRO A 57 -26.41 19.78 -7.38
CA PRO A 57 -26.99 20.13 -8.66
C PRO A 57 -28.33 20.84 -8.49
N THR A 58 -28.59 21.80 -9.38
CA THR A 58 -29.90 22.42 -9.48
C THR A 58 -30.95 21.39 -9.92
N ARG A 59 -32.22 21.64 -9.60
CA ARG A 59 -33.33 20.81 -10.07
C ARG A 59 -33.34 20.67 -11.60
N ALA A 60 -32.96 21.73 -12.33
CA ALA A 60 -32.89 21.72 -13.79
C ALA A 60 -31.77 20.80 -14.34
N GLU A 61 -30.61 20.74 -13.69
CA GLU A 61 -29.53 19.79 -14.06
C GLU A 61 -29.95 18.34 -13.79
N GLN A 62 -30.60 18.10 -12.65
CA GLN A 62 -31.15 16.79 -12.30
C GLN A 62 -32.25 16.34 -13.29
N ASP A 63 -33.21 17.21 -13.61
CA ASP A 63 -34.25 16.96 -14.62
C ASP A 63 -33.62 16.73 -16.01
N ALA A 64 -32.59 17.48 -16.38
CA ALA A 64 -31.90 17.31 -17.67
C ALA A 64 -31.20 15.94 -17.78
N LEU A 65 -30.68 15.40 -16.67
CA LEU A 65 -30.16 14.04 -16.62
C LEU A 65 -31.29 13.01 -16.67
N GLU A 66 -32.31 13.11 -15.80
CA GLU A 66 -33.47 12.19 -15.73
C GLU A 66 -34.22 12.05 -17.06
N ASN A 67 -34.28 13.12 -17.86
CA ASN A 67 -34.90 13.13 -19.18
C ASN A 67 -33.98 12.60 -20.30
N SER A 68 -32.68 12.39 -20.02
CA SER A 68 -31.68 11.93 -21.00
C SER A 68 -31.29 10.45 -20.86
N VAL A 69 -31.63 9.83 -19.73
CA VAL A 69 -31.46 8.39 -19.49
C VAL A 69 -32.54 7.62 -20.26
N PRO A 70 -32.19 6.57 -21.05
CA PRO A 70 -33.17 5.76 -21.75
C PRO A 70 -34.18 5.11 -20.79
N ARG A 71 -35.45 5.05 -21.21
CA ARG A 71 -36.56 4.49 -20.43
C ARG A 71 -37.11 3.22 -21.08
N ASP A 72 -37.63 2.33 -20.26
CA ASP A 72 -38.29 1.10 -20.70
C ASP A 72 -39.76 1.34 -21.13
N GLU A 73 -40.49 0.27 -21.45
CA GLU A 73 -41.90 0.32 -21.88
C GLU A 73 -42.85 0.84 -20.79
N ASN A 74 -42.46 0.78 -19.51
CA ASN A 74 -43.22 1.31 -18.37
C ASN A 74 -42.92 2.80 -18.13
N GLY A 75 -41.88 3.34 -18.78
CA GLY A 75 -41.39 4.70 -18.58
C GLY A 75 -40.33 4.82 -17.48
N ASP A 76 -39.87 3.71 -16.91
CA ASP A 76 -38.84 3.71 -15.86
C ASP A 76 -37.43 3.79 -16.47
N PRO A 77 -36.45 4.45 -15.80
CA PRO A 77 -35.06 4.47 -16.27
C PRO A 77 -34.50 3.05 -16.42
N THR A 78 -33.93 2.76 -17.59
CA THR A 78 -33.31 1.45 -17.89
C THR A 78 -32.16 1.14 -16.92
N ARG A 79 -32.12 -0.10 -16.41
CA ARG A 79 -31.14 -0.54 -15.40
C ARG A 79 -30.36 -1.79 -15.87
N PRO A 80 -29.07 -1.65 -16.26
CA PRO A 80 -28.35 -0.41 -16.49
C PRO A 80 -28.72 0.25 -17.83
N PRO A 81 -28.55 1.57 -17.99
CA PRO A 81 -28.69 2.22 -19.29
C PRO A 81 -27.55 1.80 -20.23
N ASN A 82 -27.80 1.83 -21.54
CA ASN A 82 -26.75 1.63 -22.54
C ASN A 82 -25.97 2.95 -22.72
N PRO A 83 -24.62 2.97 -22.59
CA PRO A 83 -23.82 4.17 -22.84
C PRO A 83 -23.95 4.73 -24.25
N ALA A 84 -24.31 3.90 -25.24
CA ALA A 84 -24.53 4.34 -26.62
C ALA A 84 -25.89 5.03 -26.83
N ASP A 85 -26.84 4.90 -25.90
CA ASP A 85 -28.22 5.35 -26.09
C ASP A 85 -28.48 6.61 -25.26
N GLY A 86 -28.78 7.72 -25.93
CA GLY A 86 -28.99 9.03 -25.31
C GLY A 86 -27.70 9.81 -25.02
N ARG A 87 -27.83 10.91 -24.26
CA ARG A 87 -26.72 11.81 -23.89
C ARG A 87 -26.47 11.86 -22.38
N TRP A 88 -26.94 10.86 -21.64
CA TRP A 88 -26.89 10.84 -20.17
C TRP A 88 -25.47 10.95 -19.62
N VAL A 89 -24.47 10.35 -20.28
CA VAL A 89 -23.05 10.47 -19.91
C VAL A 89 -22.58 11.93 -19.87
N GLU A 90 -23.02 12.75 -20.81
CA GLU A 90 -22.69 14.18 -20.87
C GLU A 90 -23.49 14.99 -19.83
N ARG A 91 -24.71 14.55 -19.50
CA ARG A 91 -25.62 15.23 -18.57
C ARG A 91 -25.31 14.99 -17.10
N ILE A 92 -24.56 13.96 -16.74
CA ILE A 92 -24.14 13.71 -15.35
C ILE A 92 -23.42 14.93 -14.76
N ASN A 93 -22.58 15.62 -15.54
CA ASN A 93 -21.85 16.81 -15.07
C ASN A 93 -22.63 18.14 -15.27
N GLY A 94 -23.95 18.10 -15.39
CA GLY A 94 -24.81 19.29 -15.50
C GLY A 94 -24.55 20.09 -16.78
N ASP A 95 -24.17 21.36 -16.61
CA ASP A 95 -23.74 22.27 -17.70
C ASP A 95 -22.36 21.91 -18.29
N GLY A 96 -21.68 20.90 -17.74
CA GLY A 96 -20.43 20.35 -18.26
C GLY A 96 -19.17 20.99 -17.69
N ARG A 97 -18.02 20.41 -18.06
CA ARG A 97 -16.68 20.70 -17.50
C ARG A 97 -16.31 22.17 -17.35
N ASP A 98 -16.69 23.02 -18.31
CA ASP A 98 -16.19 24.39 -18.39
C ASP A 98 -16.97 25.37 -17.50
N ALA A 99 -18.07 24.93 -16.88
CA ALA A 99 -18.78 25.69 -15.86
C ALA A 99 -18.01 25.69 -14.50
N PRO A 100 -18.20 26.70 -13.64
CA PRO A 100 -17.45 26.83 -12.38
C PRO A 100 -17.55 25.57 -11.49
N GLY A 101 -16.40 25.07 -11.03
CA GLY A 101 -16.32 23.89 -10.17
C GLY A 101 -16.64 22.55 -10.85
N ARG A 102 -16.90 22.52 -12.16
CA ARG A 102 -17.20 21.31 -12.95
C ARG A 102 -15.96 20.68 -13.60
N ASN A 103 -14.81 21.34 -13.51
CA ASN A 103 -13.52 20.89 -14.04
C ASN A 103 -12.67 20.10 -13.02
N ASN A 104 -13.03 20.12 -11.73
CA ASN A 104 -12.31 19.48 -10.63
C ASN A 104 -13.21 18.63 -9.68
N ASN A 105 -14.47 18.39 -10.04
CA ASN A 105 -15.42 17.55 -9.30
C ASN A 105 -15.38 16.05 -9.67
N CYS A 106 -14.26 15.53 -10.20
CA CYS A 106 -14.20 14.18 -10.79
C CYS A 106 -14.63 13.05 -9.82
N VAL A 107 -14.45 13.24 -8.52
CA VAL A 107 -14.89 12.32 -7.45
C VAL A 107 -16.42 12.20 -7.39
N ASP A 108 -17.14 13.32 -7.33
CA ASP A 108 -18.60 13.33 -7.29
C ASP A 108 -19.18 12.81 -8.61
N VAL A 109 -18.59 13.21 -9.74
CA VAL A 109 -18.96 12.72 -11.07
C VAL A 109 -18.81 11.21 -11.19
N ALA A 110 -17.72 10.63 -10.66
CA ALA A 110 -17.50 9.19 -10.74
C ALA A 110 -18.52 8.39 -9.91
N LEU A 111 -18.92 8.92 -8.74
CA LEU A 111 -19.96 8.32 -7.89
C LEU A 111 -21.37 8.52 -8.47
N SER A 112 -21.70 9.71 -8.98
CA SER A 112 -22.93 10.00 -9.72
C SER A 112 -23.09 9.12 -10.97
N THR A 113 -21.98 8.76 -11.62
CA THR A 113 -21.96 7.79 -12.72
C THR A 113 -22.32 6.39 -12.22
N VAL A 114 -21.84 5.96 -11.04
CA VAL A 114 -22.19 4.67 -10.43
C VAL A 114 -23.68 4.58 -10.10
N ASP A 115 -24.25 5.64 -9.51
CA ASP A 115 -25.68 5.74 -9.20
C ASP A 115 -26.52 5.67 -10.48
N THR A 116 -26.17 6.50 -11.47
CA THR A 116 -26.89 6.61 -12.75
C THR A 116 -26.85 5.30 -13.53
N TYR A 117 -25.68 4.66 -13.63
CA TYR A 117 -25.57 3.36 -14.30
C TYR A 117 -26.27 2.23 -13.54
N ALA A 118 -26.41 2.34 -12.23
CA ALA A 118 -27.22 1.43 -11.41
C ALA A 118 -28.73 1.71 -11.49
N GLY A 119 -29.20 2.60 -12.36
CA GLY A 119 -30.62 2.92 -12.58
C GLY A 119 -31.17 4.06 -11.73
N ASN A 120 -30.31 4.83 -11.04
CA ASN A 120 -30.71 5.97 -10.21
C ASN A 120 -30.08 7.25 -10.78
N PRO A 121 -30.72 7.93 -11.76
CA PRO A 121 -30.16 9.12 -12.39
C PRO A 121 -29.79 10.16 -11.34
N THR A 122 -28.50 10.49 -11.23
CA THR A 122 -27.98 11.36 -10.18
C THR A 122 -27.03 12.36 -10.80
N ALA A 123 -27.43 13.63 -10.87
CA ALA A 123 -26.55 14.68 -11.35
C ALA A 123 -25.41 14.92 -10.34
N ALA A 124 -24.21 15.15 -10.86
CA ALA A 124 -23.06 15.49 -10.04
C ALA A 124 -23.22 16.90 -9.45
N ALA A 125 -22.61 17.13 -8.30
CA ALA A 125 -22.43 18.44 -7.70
C ALA A 125 -21.20 19.16 -8.31
N SER A 126 -21.21 20.49 -8.28
CA SER A 126 -20.02 21.31 -8.63
C SER A 126 -19.15 21.50 -7.40
N ARG A 127 -17.82 21.67 -7.56
CA ARG A 127 -16.95 22.06 -6.44
C ARG A 127 -17.23 23.51 -6.04
N THR A 128 -17.39 23.76 -4.74
CA THR A 128 -17.24 25.12 -4.21
C THR A 128 -15.80 25.58 -4.44
N PRO A 129 -15.53 26.87 -4.70
CA PRO A 129 -14.17 27.37 -4.83
C PRO A 129 -13.34 27.05 -3.59
N ASP A 130 -12.27 26.29 -3.78
CA ASP A 130 -11.14 26.22 -2.86
C ASP A 130 -10.13 27.26 -3.38
N LEU A 131 -9.78 28.27 -2.59
CA LEU A 131 -8.87 29.32 -3.04
C LEU A 131 -7.43 28.96 -2.72
N ASP A 132 -6.53 29.18 -3.66
CA ASP A 132 -5.09 29.10 -3.39
C ASP A 132 -4.61 30.26 -2.49
N ALA A 133 -3.32 30.24 -2.13
CA ALA A 133 -2.73 31.23 -1.24
C ALA A 133 -2.77 32.68 -1.81
N ASP A 134 -2.97 32.81 -3.13
CA ASP A 134 -3.06 34.08 -3.84
C ASP A 134 -4.53 34.50 -4.08
N GLY A 135 -5.50 33.71 -3.61
CA GLY A 135 -6.94 33.99 -3.71
C GLY A 135 -7.61 33.51 -5.01
N ASN A 136 -6.93 32.71 -5.85
CA ASN A 136 -7.49 32.21 -7.10
C ASN A 136 -8.21 30.86 -6.91
N PRO A 137 -9.27 30.56 -7.68
CA PRO A 137 -9.89 29.24 -7.68
C PRO A 137 -8.92 28.12 -8.08
N SER A 138 -8.69 27.19 -7.15
CA SER A 138 -7.84 26.02 -7.28
C SER A 138 -8.41 24.99 -8.27
N ASP A 139 -7.56 24.43 -9.13
CA ASP A 139 -7.92 23.32 -10.03
C ASP A 139 -7.81 21.93 -9.37
N ARG A 140 -7.50 21.89 -8.06
CA ARG A 140 -7.37 20.64 -7.30
C ARG A 140 -8.72 19.94 -7.16
N GLY A 141 -8.66 18.61 -7.22
CA GLY A 141 -9.79 17.73 -6.95
C GLY A 141 -10.22 17.75 -5.47
N GLU A 142 -11.25 16.96 -5.16
CA GLU A 142 -11.78 16.84 -3.80
C GLU A 142 -10.74 16.30 -2.80
N LYS A 143 -10.50 17.06 -1.72
CA LYS A 143 -9.63 16.66 -0.61
C LYS A 143 -10.24 15.45 0.12
N GLY A 144 -9.51 14.35 0.24
CA GLY A 144 -10.03 13.09 0.77
C GLY A 144 -10.93 12.32 -0.22
N GLY A 145 -10.95 12.72 -1.51
CA GLY A 145 -11.85 12.14 -2.49
C GLY A 145 -11.69 10.64 -2.73
N ARG A 146 -10.49 10.07 -2.53
CA ARG A 146 -10.31 8.61 -2.52
C ARG A 146 -11.08 7.96 -1.38
N ASP A 147 -10.90 8.45 -0.15
CA ASP A 147 -11.58 7.92 1.03
C ASP A 147 -13.10 8.04 0.90
N ARG A 148 -13.59 9.16 0.34
CA ARG A 148 -15.03 9.31 0.04
C ARG A 148 -15.53 8.21 -0.91
N ILE A 149 -14.80 7.92 -2.00
CA ILE A 149 -15.21 6.85 -2.93
C ILE A 149 -15.17 5.48 -2.23
N GLU A 150 -14.08 5.18 -1.51
CA GLU A 150 -13.93 3.89 -0.82
C GLU A 150 -15.02 3.67 0.24
N ASN A 151 -15.37 4.71 0.99
CA ASN A 151 -16.45 4.67 1.98
C ASN A 151 -17.85 4.60 1.34
N THR A 152 -18.10 5.34 0.24
CA THR A 152 -19.41 5.31 -0.46
C THR A 152 -19.67 3.96 -1.12
N LEU A 153 -18.62 3.27 -1.57
CA LEU A 153 -18.71 1.98 -2.25
C LEU A 153 -18.44 0.77 -1.33
N GLY A 154 -18.10 0.98 -0.06
CA GLY A 154 -17.85 -0.08 0.91
C GLY A 154 -16.60 -0.94 0.62
N ALA A 155 -15.65 -0.45 -0.17
CA ALA A 155 -14.43 -1.19 -0.53
C ALA A 155 -13.24 -0.28 -0.87
N ARG A 156 -12.03 -0.78 -0.61
CA ARG A 156 -10.79 -0.13 -1.02
C ARG A 156 -10.52 -0.33 -2.51
N PHE A 157 -9.91 0.66 -3.19
CA PHE A 157 -9.43 0.46 -4.55
C PHE A 157 -8.35 -0.62 -4.57
N SER A 158 -8.58 -1.64 -5.38
CA SER A 158 -7.57 -2.64 -5.73
C SER A 158 -6.60 -2.04 -6.75
N ASP A 159 -5.30 -2.28 -6.57
CA ASP A 159 -4.31 -2.01 -7.61
C ASP A 159 -4.47 -3.04 -8.74
N MET A 160 -4.87 -2.58 -9.92
CA MET A 160 -4.94 -3.42 -11.12
C MET A 160 -3.59 -3.51 -11.82
N GLY A 161 -2.56 -2.78 -11.37
CA GLY A 161 -1.23 -2.66 -11.96
C GLY A 161 -1.14 -1.56 -13.01
N ASN A 162 -0.13 -1.67 -13.89
CA ASN A 162 0.15 -0.66 -14.93
C ASN A 162 -0.25 -1.11 -16.35
N GLY A 163 -0.42 -0.10 -17.22
CA GLY A 163 -0.54 -0.27 -18.67
C GLY A 163 -1.77 -1.05 -19.12
N ARG A 164 -1.69 -1.63 -20.33
CA ARG A 164 -2.84 -2.32 -20.96
C ARG A 164 -3.31 -3.55 -20.18
N ASP A 165 -2.41 -4.27 -19.50
CA ASP A 165 -2.78 -5.48 -18.75
C ASP A 165 -3.60 -5.20 -17.50
N ALA A 166 -3.43 -4.03 -16.89
CA ALA A 166 -4.28 -3.59 -15.79
C ALA A 166 -5.73 -3.37 -16.24
N PHE A 167 -5.90 -2.71 -17.39
CA PHE A 167 -7.20 -2.59 -18.04
C PHE A 167 -7.76 -3.95 -18.48
N ASN A 168 -6.93 -4.87 -19.01
CA ASN A 168 -7.37 -6.22 -19.36
C ASN A 168 -7.91 -6.99 -18.12
N ARG A 169 -7.25 -6.88 -16.96
CA ARG A 169 -7.73 -7.47 -15.68
C ARG A 169 -9.06 -6.86 -15.24
N LEU A 170 -9.19 -5.54 -15.30
CA LEU A 170 -10.44 -4.85 -14.96
C LEU A 170 -11.57 -5.27 -15.90
N GLU A 171 -11.35 -5.21 -17.22
CA GLU A 171 -12.34 -5.60 -18.22
C GLU A 171 -12.79 -7.07 -18.05
N ASN A 172 -11.87 -7.99 -17.75
CA ASN A 172 -12.20 -9.39 -17.50
C ASN A 172 -12.99 -9.57 -16.18
N THR A 173 -12.67 -8.81 -15.13
CA THR A 173 -13.45 -8.78 -13.90
C THR A 173 -14.89 -8.36 -14.17
N LEU A 174 -15.08 -7.26 -14.91
CA LEU A 174 -16.39 -6.74 -15.24
C LEU A 174 -17.18 -7.70 -16.13
N ARG A 175 -16.56 -8.30 -17.17
CA ARG A 175 -17.21 -9.32 -18.01
C ARG A 175 -17.67 -10.52 -17.20
N ASN A 176 -16.83 -11.05 -16.30
CA ASN A 176 -17.15 -12.18 -15.45
C ASN A 176 -18.24 -11.85 -14.42
N SER A 177 -18.32 -10.59 -13.98
CA SER A 177 -19.37 -10.10 -13.07
C SER A 177 -20.72 -9.82 -13.77
N GLY A 178 -20.82 -10.08 -15.08
CA GLY A 178 -22.06 -10.01 -15.84
C GLY A 178 -22.52 -8.60 -16.19
N HIS A 179 -23.67 -8.53 -16.88
CA HIS A 179 -24.28 -7.27 -17.32
C HIS A 179 -24.68 -6.40 -16.12
N GLY A 180 -24.35 -5.11 -16.17
CA GLY A 180 -24.61 -4.16 -15.09
C GLY A 180 -23.44 -4.01 -14.11
N SER A 181 -22.42 -4.88 -14.21
CA SER A 181 -21.15 -4.63 -13.51
C SER A 181 -20.50 -3.33 -14.00
N GLN A 182 -19.77 -2.69 -13.10
CA GLN A 182 -19.12 -1.41 -13.34
C GLN A 182 -17.94 -1.20 -12.39
N ALA A 183 -17.13 -0.18 -12.62
CA ALA A 183 -16.06 0.20 -11.72
C ALA A 183 -15.88 1.71 -11.67
N VAL A 184 -15.45 2.20 -10.51
CA VAL A 184 -14.71 3.47 -10.42
C VAL A 184 -13.23 3.17 -10.59
N ILE A 185 -12.56 3.97 -11.41
CA ILE A 185 -11.13 3.91 -11.73
C ILE A 185 -10.48 5.20 -11.24
N ILE A 186 -9.30 5.08 -10.61
CA ILE A 186 -8.35 6.17 -10.44
C ILE A 186 -7.09 5.85 -11.25
N THR A 187 -6.70 6.77 -12.12
CA THR A 187 -5.40 6.79 -12.81
C THR A 187 -4.63 8.05 -12.44
N GLN A 188 -3.30 8.00 -12.49
CA GLN A 188 -2.44 9.15 -12.21
C GLN A 188 -1.70 9.62 -13.48
N ASP A 189 -1.60 10.93 -13.67
CA ASP A 189 -0.72 11.50 -14.67
C ASP A 189 0.77 11.43 -14.23
N ALA A 190 1.69 11.79 -15.12
CA ALA A 190 3.14 11.75 -14.84
C ALA A 190 3.61 12.76 -13.74
N ASN A 191 2.72 13.62 -13.25
CA ASN A 191 2.97 14.54 -12.13
C ASN A 191 2.30 14.06 -10.82
N GLY A 192 1.70 12.85 -10.81
CA GLY A 192 0.95 12.31 -9.68
C GLY A 192 -0.46 12.89 -9.53
N ARG A 193 -0.98 13.62 -10.52
CA ARG A 193 -2.36 14.14 -10.46
C ARG A 193 -3.33 13.00 -10.74
N ALA A 194 -4.06 12.59 -9.71
CA ALA A 194 -5.10 11.59 -9.81
C ALA A 194 -6.35 12.13 -10.53
N HIS A 195 -7.01 11.26 -11.30
CA HIS A 195 -8.30 11.52 -11.92
C HIS A 195 -9.24 10.33 -11.71
N ALA A 196 -10.47 10.59 -11.30
CA ALA A 196 -11.51 9.59 -11.07
C ALA A 196 -12.48 9.52 -12.26
N TRP A 197 -12.76 8.31 -12.72
CA TRP A 197 -13.57 8.01 -13.92
C TRP A 197 -14.11 6.58 -13.85
N ASN A 198 -14.79 6.07 -14.88
CA ASN A 198 -15.55 4.83 -14.79
C ASN A 198 -15.30 3.86 -15.96
N ALA A 199 -15.58 2.58 -15.73
CA ALA A 199 -15.84 1.60 -16.78
C ALA A 199 -17.11 0.82 -16.45
N VAL A 200 -17.91 0.49 -17.48
CA VAL A 200 -19.23 -0.14 -17.32
C VAL A 200 -19.43 -1.28 -18.30
N ASN A 201 -20.14 -2.34 -17.89
CA ASN A 201 -20.41 -3.53 -18.71
C ASN A 201 -21.88 -3.62 -19.15
N HIS A 202 -22.14 -3.22 -20.39
CA HIS A 202 -23.47 -3.35 -20.99
C HIS A 202 -23.47 -4.56 -21.93
N ASN A 203 -24.15 -5.65 -21.54
CA ASN A 203 -24.24 -6.91 -22.32
C ASN A 203 -22.89 -7.46 -22.84
N GLY A 204 -21.86 -7.48 -21.98
CA GLY A 204 -20.51 -7.96 -22.30
C GLY A 204 -19.59 -6.92 -22.96
N LYS A 205 -20.15 -5.80 -23.44
CA LYS A 205 -19.42 -4.67 -24.00
C LYS A 205 -18.97 -3.74 -22.87
N ILE A 206 -17.65 -3.70 -22.64
CA ILE A 206 -17.05 -2.71 -21.75
C ILE A 206 -16.98 -1.36 -22.46
N THR A 207 -17.51 -0.33 -21.81
CA THR A 207 -17.37 1.07 -22.22
C THR A 207 -16.72 1.84 -21.07
N TYR A 208 -15.66 2.58 -21.39
CA TYR A 208 -15.03 3.53 -20.48
C TYR A 208 -15.75 4.87 -20.57
N ILE A 209 -15.99 5.49 -19.42
CA ILE A 209 -16.76 6.73 -19.27
C ILE A 209 -15.94 7.74 -18.44
N ASP A 210 -15.77 8.93 -18.98
CA ASP A 210 -15.36 10.13 -18.26
C ASP A 210 -16.51 11.13 -18.35
N ALA A 211 -17.47 11.00 -17.44
CA ALA A 211 -18.65 11.86 -17.40
C ALA A 211 -18.29 13.33 -17.03
N GLN A 212 -17.07 13.62 -16.57
CA GLN A 212 -16.67 15.01 -16.27
C GLN A 212 -16.49 15.77 -17.58
N THR A 213 -15.84 15.13 -18.56
CA THR A 213 -15.64 15.61 -19.92
C THR A 213 -16.76 15.22 -20.89
N GLY A 214 -17.69 14.36 -20.47
CA GLY A 214 -18.72 13.76 -21.31
C GLY A 214 -18.20 12.71 -22.29
N GLN A 215 -16.94 12.27 -22.17
CA GLN A 215 -16.33 11.33 -23.09
C GLN A 215 -16.68 9.88 -22.77
N GLN A 216 -16.85 9.08 -23.82
CA GLN A 216 -16.93 7.62 -23.72
C GLN A 216 -16.13 6.93 -24.83
N SER A 217 -15.64 5.71 -24.56
CA SER A 217 -14.79 4.97 -25.49
C SER A 217 -14.79 3.46 -25.20
N SER A 218 -14.58 2.64 -26.23
CA SER A 218 -14.31 1.20 -26.07
C SER A 218 -12.85 0.90 -25.65
N LYS A 219 -12.03 1.94 -25.49
CA LYS A 219 -10.64 1.88 -25.01
C LYS A 219 -10.47 2.83 -23.82
N PRO A 220 -9.52 2.58 -22.90
CA PRO A 220 -9.15 3.50 -21.83
C PRO A 220 -9.00 4.95 -22.32
N LEU A 221 -9.65 5.88 -21.62
CA LEU A 221 -9.59 7.33 -21.91
C LEU A 221 -8.32 7.98 -21.35
N HIS A 222 -7.82 7.44 -20.24
CA HIS A 222 -6.61 7.92 -19.56
C HIS A 222 -5.51 6.84 -19.55
N SER A 223 -4.25 7.26 -19.52
CA SER A 223 -3.12 6.33 -19.41
C SER A 223 -3.13 5.62 -18.05
N GLY A 224 -2.83 4.32 -18.08
CA GLY A 224 -2.62 3.49 -16.90
C GLY A 224 -1.15 3.27 -16.56
N ASP A 225 -0.23 4.04 -17.15
CA ASP A 225 1.21 3.78 -17.03
C ASP A 225 1.77 4.14 -15.63
N ASN A 226 1.05 4.96 -14.86
CA ASN A 226 1.35 5.33 -13.47
C ASN A 226 0.30 4.78 -12.48
N GLY A 227 -0.23 3.58 -12.76
CA GLY A 227 -1.20 2.87 -11.94
C GLY A 227 -2.64 3.00 -12.43
N VAL A 228 -3.33 1.87 -12.49
CA VAL A 228 -4.78 1.75 -12.63
C VAL A 228 -5.32 1.17 -11.34
N PHE A 229 -5.91 2.01 -10.50
CA PHE A 229 -6.58 1.58 -9.28
C PHE A 229 -8.08 1.49 -9.57
N ALA A 230 -8.76 0.41 -9.20
CA ALA A 230 -10.21 0.32 -9.42
C ALA A 230 -10.96 -0.39 -8.27
N ILE A 231 -12.22 -0.01 -8.10
CA ILE A 231 -13.21 -0.74 -7.29
C ILE A 231 -14.22 -1.34 -8.28
N PRO A 232 -14.08 -2.63 -8.65
CA PRO A 232 -15.10 -3.33 -9.42
C PRO A 232 -16.34 -3.60 -8.57
N LEU A 233 -17.51 -3.46 -9.17
CA LEU A 233 -18.83 -3.66 -8.58
C LEU A 233 -19.66 -4.62 -9.45
N ASP A 234 -20.52 -5.42 -8.83
CA ASP A 234 -21.58 -6.16 -9.52
C ASP A 234 -22.75 -5.23 -9.94
N SER A 235 -23.77 -5.81 -10.58
CA SER A 235 -24.98 -5.09 -10.98
C SER A 235 -25.84 -4.57 -9.82
N ASN A 236 -25.55 -4.97 -8.58
CA ASN A 236 -26.18 -4.51 -7.34
C ASN A 236 -25.31 -3.50 -6.58
N ARG A 237 -24.26 -2.95 -7.23
CA ARG A 237 -23.25 -2.06 -6.64
C ARG A 237 -22.46 -2.69 -5.48
N GLN A 238 -22.45 -4.02 -5.37
CA GLN A 238 -21.66 -4.71 -4.35
C GLN A 238 -20.22 -4.88 -4.87
N PRO A 239 -19.18 -4.58 -4.07
CA PRO A 239 -17.79 -4.80 -4.46
C PRO A 239 -17.51 -6.25 -4.83
N VAL A 240 -16.77 -6.45 -5.93
CA VAL A 240 -16.31 -7.77 -6.37
C VAL A 240 -14.78 -7.80 -6.47
N PRO A 241 -14.13 -8.90 -6.05
CA PRO A 241 -12.69 -9.01 -6.11
C PRO A 241 -12.22 -9.06 -7.58
N PRO A 242 -11.13 -8.34 -7.95
CA PRO A 242 -10.63 -8.37 -9.31
C PRO A 242 -10.08 -9.74 -9.70
N ASN A 243 -10.32 -10.12 -10.96
CA ASN A 243 -9.87 -11.39 -11.52
C ASN A 243 -8.33 -11.40 -11.63
N ARG A 244 -7.69 -12.27 -10.84
CA ARG A 244 -6.23 -12.43 -10.76
C ARG A 244 -5.78 -13.53 -11.73
N PRO A 245 -4.76 -13.31 -12.58
CA PRO A 245 -4.20 -14.36 -13.43
C PRO A 245 -3.74 -15.55 -12.58
N GLY A 246 -4.29 -16.74 -12.85
CA GLY A 246 -3.98 -17.98 -12.13
C GLY A 246 -5.19 -18.67 -11.47
N ALA A 247 -6.34 -18.01 -11.36
CA ALA A 247 -7.59 -18.68 -10.99
C ALA A 247 -8.19 -19.37 -12.24
N THR A 248 -7.84 -20.64 -12.47
CA THR A 248 -8.58 -21.48 -13.43
C THR A 248 -9.90 -21.92 -12.81
N ASP A 249 -11.00 -21.66 -13.50
CA ASP A 249 -12.34 -22.02 -13.06
C ASP A 249 -12.44 -23.50 -12.69
N SER A 250 -12.93 -23.78 -11.49
CA SER A 250 -13.23 -25.14 -11.02
C SER A 250 -14.46 -25.12 -10.11
N ASN A 251 -15.59 -24.65 -10.66
CA ASN A 251 -16.91 -24.94 -10.12
C ASN A 251 -18.01 -24.81 -11.19
N SER A 252 -18.09 -25.80 -12.08
CA SER A 252 -19.26 -26.05 -12.94
C SER A 252 -19.23 -27.48 -13.52
N ALA A 253 -19.56 -28.50 -12.70
CA ALA A 253 -20.28 -29.72 -13.12
C ALA A 253 -20.44 -30.77 -12.00
N GLY A 254 -21.66 -31.26 -11.81
CA GLY A 254 -21.90 -32.71 -11.81
C GLY A 254 -21.65 -33.55 -10.54
N ALA A 255 -22.62 -33.49 -9.62
CA ALA A 255 -23.32 -34.64 -9.00
C ALA A 255 -22.60 -35.96 -8.61
N ASN A 256 -22.97 -36.45 -7.42
CA ASN A 256 -22.98 -37.85 -6.96
C ASN A 256 -21.66 -38.64 -6.90
N ARG A 257 -21.24 -38.94 -5.66
CA ARG A 257 -21.18 -40.34 -5.16
C ARG A 257 -21.00 -40.41 -3.64
N SER A 258 -21.96 -41.06 -2.99
CA SER A 258 -21.89 -41.50 -1.59
C SER A 258 -21.01 -42.74 -1.44
N ASN A 259 -20.18 -42.84 -0.39
CA ASN A 259 -20.27 -43.86 0.69
C ASN A 259 -19.00 -43.88 1.59
N PRO A 260 -19.06 -44.50 2.80
CA PRO A 260 -18.45 -43.89 3.99
C PRO A 260 -17.44 -44.80 4.73
N ARG A 261 -17.24 -44.53 6.04
CA ARG A 261 -16.55 -45.37 7.07
C ARG A 261 -15.02 -45.14 7.10
N THR A 262 -14.32 -44.99 8.23
CA THR A 262 -14.64 -45.15 9.67
C THR A 262 -13.68 -44.30 10.53
N THR A 263 -14.13 -43.82 11.69
CA THR A 263 -13.27 -43.45 12.84
C THR A 263 -13.74 -44.19 14.09
N PRO A 264 -12.82 -44.69 14.94
CA PRO A 264 -13.10 -45.02 16.33
C PRO A 264 -12.67 -43.87 17.26
N GLU A 265 -13.35 -43.76 18.39
CA GLU A 265 -13.17 -42.73 19.42
C GLU A 265 -11.93 -42.98 20.30
N SER A 266 -11.44 -41.91 20.95
CA SER A 266 -11.06 -42.01 22.36
C SER A 266 -11.19 -40.64 23.04
N SER A 267 -11.89 -40.61 24.17
CA SER A 267 -12.18 -39.40 24.95
C SER A 267 -11.25 -39.29 26.16
N ALA A 268 -10.89 -38.07 26.53
CA ALA A 268 -10.57 -37.73 27.92
C ALA A 268 -10.94 -36.26 28.18
N ASP A 269 -11.81 -36.05 29.16
CA ASP A 269 -12.39 -34.77 29.57
C ASP A 269 -11.63 -34.23 30.79
N THR A 270 -11.52 -32.90 30.95
CA THR A 270 -11.50 -32.28 32.30
C THR A 270 -11.75 -30.76 32.32
N ALA A 271 -12.93 -30.42 32.83
CA ALA A 271 -13.19 -29.33 33.81
C ALA A 271 -13.13 -27.83 33.38
N ARG A 272 -14.00 -27.04 34.02
CA ARG A 272 -14.37 -25.66 33.63
C ARG A 272 -14.72 -24.81 34.88
N ARG A 273 -14.51 -23.48 34.81
CA ARG A 273 -15.07 -22.40 35.69
C ARG A 273 -14.48 -22.24 37.13
N PRO A 274 -14.74 -21.11 37.85
CA PRO A 274 -15.23 -19.77 37.48
C PRO A 274 -14.37 -18.56 38.00
N ALA A 275 -14.85 -17.33 37.81
CA ALA A 275 -14.20 -16.03 38.12
C ALA A 275 -14.54 -15.41 39.50
N ALA A 276 -13.82 -14.34 39.89
CA ALA A 276 -14.18 -13.45 41.02
C ALA A 276 -13.63 -12.00 40.91
N GLU A 277 -14.52 -11.05 41.22
CA GLU A 277 -14.35 -9.65 41.70
C GLU A 277 -15.48 -9.45 42.77
N PRO A 278 -15.67 -8.31 43.51
CA PRO A 278 -15.00 -6.99 43.52
C PRO A 278 -14.70 -6.43 44.96
N ALA A 279 -14.48 -5.09 45.03
CA ALA A 279 -14.60 -4.13 46.17
C ALA A 279 -13.28 -3.52 46.70
N GLY A 280 -13.20 -2.22 47.04
CA GLY A 280 -14.21 -1.14 46.99
C GLY A 280 -13.66 0.26 47.37
N GLN A 281 -14.50 1.30 47.27
CA GLN A 281 -14.25 2.72 47.60
C GLN A 281 -15.09 3.14 48.83
N PRO A 282 -14.74 4.19 49.60
CA PRO A 282 -15.47 5.50 49.48
C PRO A 282 -14.61 6.76 49.83
N SER A 283 -14.83 7.94 49.20
CA SER A 283 -15.63 9.14 49.63
C SER A 283 -15.08 9.89 50.88
N ASN A 284 -15.19 11.22 51.13
CA ASN A 284 -15.89 12.42 50.59
C ASN A 284 -15.00 13.68 50.89
N GLY A 285 -15.19 14.92 50.41
CA GLY A 285 -16.13 15.53 49.45
C GLY A 285 -16.26 17.07 49.65
N GLN A 286 -16.71 17.82 48.62
CA GLN A 286 -17.43 19.14 48.66
C GLN A 286 -16.72 20.38 49.30
N ASN A 287 -16.92 21.66 48.95
CA ASN A 287 -17.65 22.46 47.94
C ASN A 287 -17.12 23.94 48.04
N ALA A 288 -17.28 24.92 47.13
CA ALA A 288 -17.76 25.03 45.73
C ALA A 288 -17.35 26.43 45.14
N ASP A 289 -18.11 26.91 44.14
CA ASP A 289 -18.21 28.25 43.49
C ASP A 289 -17.02 28.82 42.67
N GLY A 290 -17.18 29.28 41.42
CA GLY A 290 -18.39 29.28 40.57
C GLY A 290 -18.33 30.34 39.46
N LYS A 291 -17.93 29.96 38.23
CA LYS A 291 -18.40 30.62 36.99
C LYS A 291 -18.07 29.82 35.74
N ASP A 292 -19.10 29.61 34.95
CA ASP A 292 -19.10 28.99 33.63
C ASP A 292 -20.02 29.85 32.75
N PRO A 293 -19.73 29.99 31.44
CA PRO A 293 -20.48 29.17 30.51
C PRO A 293 -19.64 28.61 29.32
N ASN A 294 -19.56 27.27 29.22
CA ASN A 294 -20.39 26.41 28.35
C ASN A 294 -20.72 26.99 26.95
N ASP A 295 -20.69 26.24 25.84
CA ASP A 295 -20.89 24.78 25.63
C ASP A 295 -20.32 24.38 24.25
N LYS A 296 -20.07 23.10 23.88
CA LYS A 296 -19.77 21.81 24.54
C LYS A 296 -19.27 20.87 23.40
N ASN A 297 -18.36 19.92 23.64
CA ASN A 297 -18.60 18.48 23.91
C ASN A 297 -19.60 17.78 22.93
N ASN A 298 -19.44 16.49 22.57
CA ASN A 298 -18.55 15.47 23.15
C ASN A 298 -18.27 14.29 22.18
N LYS A 299 -17.31 13.45 22.54
CA LYS A 299 -17.22 12.06 22.05
C LYS A 299 -18.50 11.27 22.39
N ALA A 300 -18.89 10.38 21.50
CA ALA A 300 -19.08 8.96 21.80
C ALA A 300 -18.03 8.23 20.92
N ASP A 301 -17.20 7.28 21.36
CA ASP A 301 -17.35 6.28 22.43
C ASP A 301 -18.62 5.46 22.29
N SER A 302 -18.65 4.67 21.20
CA SER A 302 -19.36 3.39 21.13
C SER A 302 -18.33 2.27 21.30
N ASP A 303 -18.53 1.40 22.30
CA ASP A 303 -17.73 0.19 22.48
C ASP A 303 -17.84 -0.73 21.26
N ASP A 304 -16.76 -0.88 20.50
CA ASP A 304 -16.55 -2.04 19.65
C ASP A 304 -15.20 -2.67 20.00
N LYS A 305 -15.26 -3.88 20.58
CA LYS A 305 -14.07 -4.61 21.03
C LYS A 305 -13.51 -5.44 19.88
N ASP A 306 -12.81 -4.79 18.96
CA ASP A 306 -11.73 -5.38 18.13
C ASP A 306 -11.05 -4.29 17.30
N GLY A 307 -9.99 -3.67 17.85
CA GLY A 307 -9.32 -2.53 17.20
C GLY A 307 -8.28 -1.84 18.06
N GLN A 308 -7.21 -2.55 18.46
CA GLN A 308 -6.03 -1.89 19.04
C GLN A 308 -5.32 -1.08 17.94
N ASP A 309 -5.59 0.23 17.87
CA ASP A 309 -5.04 1.14 16.87
C ASP A 309 -3.51 1.32 16.99
N LYS A 310 -2.77 0.42 16.34
CA LYS A 310 -1.46 0.60 15.67
C LYS A 310 -0.58 1.75 16.19
N LYS A 311 -0.26 1.77 17.49
CA LYS A 311 0.60 2.77 18.16
C LYS A 311 1.83 2.18 18.83
N ALA A 312 2.27 1.00 18.38
CA ALA A 312 3.46 0.30 18.89
C ALA A 312 4.74 1.16 18.86
N GLY A 313 4.84 2.17 17.98
CA GLY A 313 5.94 3.14 17.96
C GLY A 313 5.96 4.11 19.16
N LEU A 314 4.88 4.16 19.95
CA LEU A 314 4.79 4.89 21.22
C LEU A 314 4.89 3.96 22.45
N GLU A 315 4.82 2.65 22.24
CA GLU A 315 4.87 1.65 23.31
C GLU A 315 6.31 1.23 23.61
N PRO A 316 6.62 0.81 24.86
CA PRO A 316 7.91 0.24 25.21
C PRO A 316 8.20 -1.03 24.39
N HIS A 317 9.36 -1.08 23.77
CA HIS A 317 9.82 -2.22 22.99
C HIS A 317 11.04 -2.88 23.68
N PRO A 318 11.23 -4.21 23.62
CA PRO A 318 12.37 -4.87 24.29
C PRO A 318 13.74 -4.25 23.92
N ASP A 319 13.91 -3.88 22.65
CA ASP A 319 15.13 -3.26 22.13
C ASP A 319 15.41 -1.83 22.65
N ASP A 320 14.45 -1.16 23.29
CA ASP A 320 14.68 0.16 23.93
C ASP A 320 15.72 0.09 25.06
N SER A 321 15.93 -1.11 25.62
CA SER A 321 16.93 -1.38 26.65
C SER A 321 18.34 -1.66 26.11
N HIS A 322 18.49 -1.82 24.79
CA HIS A 322 19.75 -2.29 24.21
C HIS A 322 20.77 -1.14 24.01
N PRO A 323 21.98 -1.20 24.60
CA PRO A 323 22.89 -0.05 24.72
C PRO A 323 23.57 0.40 23.41
N ARG A 324 23.20 -0.16 22.26
CA ARG A 324 23.70 0.19 20.92
C ARG A 324 22.58 0.48 19.91
N LEU A 325 21.35 0.63 20.40
CA LEU A 325 20.18 1.00 19.60
C LEU A 325 19.62 2.33 20.10
N ASP A 326 19.50 3.28 19.19
CA ASP A 326 18.90 4.58 19.47
C ASP A 326 17.45 4.54 18.97
N ARG A 327 16.48 4.41 19.90
CA ARG A 327 15.04 4.47 19.60
C ARG A 327 14.65 5.89 19.23
N GLU A 328 13.93 6.05 18.12
CA GLU A 328 13.32 7.32 17.71
C GLU A 328 11.81 7.28 17.94
N PHE A 329 11.31 8.13 18.84
CA PHE A 329 9.92 8.08 19.31
C PHE A 329 8.96 8.90 18.45
N GLY A 330 7.77 8.34 18.16
CA GLY A 330 6.73 9.00 17.37
C GLY A 330 6.06 10.22 18.01
N ASP A 331 6.27 10.46 19.31
CA ASP A 331 5.75 11.62 20.04
C ASP A 331 6.60 12.89 19.86
N LYS A 332 7.82 12.76 19.31
CA LYS A 332 8.80 13.85 19.15
C LYS A 332 9.35 13.90 17.72
N LYS A 333 9.64 15.11 17.24
CA LYS A 333 10.41 15.31 16.00
C LYS A 333 11.90 15.23 16.32
N GLU A 334 12.43 14.02 16.38
CA GLU A 334 13.87 13.81 16.59
C GLU A 334 14.64 14.19 15.32
N GLN A 335 15.53 15.18 15.41
CA GLN A 335 16.30 15.69 14.28
C GLN A 335 17.53 14.83 13.98
N GLN A 336 17.90 14.73 12.71
CA GLN A 336 19.14 14.10 12.27
C GLN A 336 20.01 15.16 11.56
N GLY A 337 21.01 15.66 12.28
CA GLY A 337 21.59 16.97 11.99
C GLY A 337 20.55 18.06 12.23
N ASN A 338 20.46 19.05 11.33
CA ASN A 338 19.45 20.10 11.40
C ASN A 338 18.23 19.79 10.50
N LEU A 339 17.89 18.51 10.30
CA LEU A 339 16.78 18.07 9.45
C LEU A 339 15.72 17.33 10.26
N ASP A 340 14.50 17.88 10.27
CA ASP A 340 13.29 17.21 10.77
C ASP A 340 12.89 16.02 9.87
N PRO A 341 12.24 14.98 10.43
CA PRO A 341 11.50 14.03 9.61
C PRO A 341 10.31 14.73 8.94
N ASP A 342 9.93 14.29 7.74
CA ASP A 342 8.64 14.70 7.16
C ASP A 342 7.46 13.91 7.77
N ASP A 343 6.23 14.22 7.34
CA ASP A 343 5.04 13.77 8.06
C ASP A 343 4.83 12.25 7.96
N SER A 344 5.17 11.58 6.84
CA SER A 344 5.17 10.11 6.79
C SER A 344 6.30 9.50 7.60
N GLN A 345 7.48 10.11 7.59
CA GLN A 345 8.59 9.69 8.45
C GLN A 345 8.23 9.84 9.94
N GLN A 346 7.43 10.84 10.32
CA GLN A 346 6.92 10.94 11.69
C GLN A 346 5.84 9.88 11.98
N ARG A 347 4.91 9.64 11.04
CA ARG A 347 3.85 8.63 11.18
C ARG A 347 4.41 7.22 11.40
N VAL A 348 5.45 6.80 10.65
CA VAL A 348 6.03 5.46 10.85
C VAL A 348 6.65 5.28 12.24
N ARG A 349 7.17 6.35 12.87
CA ARG A 349 7.65 6.32 14.27
C ARG A 349 6.52 6.22 15.31
N GLN A 350 5.27 6.44 14.91
CA GLN A 350 4.08 6.24 15.76
C GLN A 350 3.53 4.81 15.60
N THR A 351 3.52 4.28 14.38
CA THR A 351 3.01 2.94 14.06
C THR A 351 4.01 1.82 14.35
N ASN A 352 5.31 2.13 14.36
CA ASN A 352 6.40 1.16 14.48
C ASN A 352 7.47 1.65 15.46
N PRO A 353 8.09 0.74 16.24
CA PRO A 353 9.38 1.01 16.87
C PRO A 353 10.43 1.28 15.80
N VAL A 354 11.03 2.47 15.77
CA VAL A 354 12.07 2.83 14.79
C VAL A 354 13.40 3.04 15.51
N PHE A 355 14.46 2.38 15.03
CA PHE A 355 15.78 2.43 15.65
C PHE A 355 16.86 2.81 14.64
N ARG A 356 17.76 3.72 15.03
CA ARG A 356 19.00 3.98 14.31
C ARG A 356 20.13 3.07 14.82
N LEU A 357 20.88 2.46 13.90
CA LEU A 357 21.99 1.55 14.24
C LEU A 357 23.31 2.28 14.45
N GLN A 358 23.95 2.02 15.59
CA GLN A 358 25.35 2.40 15.84
C GLN A 358 26.30 1.34 15.25
N GLN A 359 26.66 1.49 13.97
CA GLN A 359 27.40 0.47 13.20
C GLN A 359 28.77 0.02 13.76
N GLY A 360 29.38 0.76 14.69
CA GLY A 360 30.80 0.58 15.06
C GLY A 360 31.19 -0.82 15.55
N HIS A 361 30.31 -1.49 16.30
CA HIS A 361 30.54 -2.86 16.77
C HIS A 361 30.40 -3.89 15.65
N VAL A 362 29.26 -3.90 14.94
CA VAL A 362 29.03 -4.83 13.82
C VAL A 362 30.02 -4.63 12.67
N ASP A 363 30.48 -3.41 12.42
CA ASP A 363 31.58 -3.13 11.48
C ASP A 363 32.89 -3.84 11.88
N GLN A 364 33.17 -3.95 13.18
CA GLN A 364 34.34 -4.64 13.72
C GLN A 364 34.15 -6.15 13.59
N GLN A 365 32.98 -6.66 14.00
CA GLN A 365 32.63 -8.07 13.87
C GLN A 365 32.75 -8.57 12.41
N LEU A 366 32.24 -7.79 11.45
CA LEU A 366 32.39 -8.05 10.01
C LEU A 366 33.86 -8.06 9.55
N ARG A 367 34.72 -7.19 10.11
CA ARG A 367 36.17 -7.20 9.81
C ARG A 367 36.86 -8.43 10.38
N ASP A 368 36.45 -8.90 11.55
CA ASP A 368 37.08 -10.05 12.21
C ASP A 368 36.66 -11.34 11.51
N TRP A 369 35.37 -11.50 11.17
CA TRP A 369 34.90 -12.59 10.31
C TRP A 369 35.51 -12.55 8.88
N ALA A 370 35.83 -11.36 8.35
CA ALA A 370 36.56 -11.22 7.09
C ALA A 370 38.03 -11.66 7.19
N GLN A 371 38.68 -11.45 8.33
CA GLN A 371 40.07 -11.88 8.56
C GLN A 371 40.18 -13.38 8.82
N ASN A 372 39.16 -13.97 9.47
CA ASN A 372 39.16 -15.35 9.93
C ASN A 372 38.53 -16.36 8.93
N GLY A 373 38.26 -15.97 7.68
CA GLY A 373 37.64 -16.86 6.66
C GLY A 373 36.13 -17.05 6.77
N GLN A 374 35.51 -16.63 7.87
CA GLN A 374 34.11 -16.90 8.18
C GLN A 374 33.13 -16.22 7.21
N LEU A 375 33.41 -14.97 6.78
CA LEU A 375 32.62 -14.36 5.70
C LEU A 375 32.87 -15.04 4.35
N ALA A 376 34.10 -15.47 4.05
CA ALA A 376 34.40 -16.15 2.78
C ALA A 376 33.61 -17.47 2.68
N HIS A 377 33.61 -18.27 3.75
CA HIS A 377 32.85 -19.51 3.87
C HIS A 377 31.34 -19.30 3.63
N VAL A 378 30.69 -18.35 4.33
CA VAL A 378 29.25 -18.09 4.13
C VAL A 378 28.93 -17.64 2.70
N LEU A 379 29.84 -16.89 2.06
CA LEU A 379 29.69 -16.50 0.65
C LEU A 379 29.88 -17.70 -0.31
N ASN A 380 30.84 -18.59 -0.04
CA ASN A 380 31.09 -19.80 -0.83
C ASN A 380 29.92 -20.80 -0.74
N VAL A 381 29.29 -20.94 0.44
CA VAL A 381 28.05 -21.72 0.59
C VAL A 381 26.92 -21.12 -0.24
N ALA A 382 26.79 -19.79 -0.30
CA ALA A 382 25.80 -19.13 -1.15
C ALA A 382 26.09 -19.27 -2.66
N ALA A 383 27.36 -19.34 -3.08
CA ALA A 383 27.73 -19.69 -4.46
C ALA A 383 27.54 -21.19 -4.76
N GLY A 384 27.43 -22.04 -3.74
CA GLY A 384 27.42 -23.49 -3.87
C GLY A 384 28.80 -24.08 -4.21
N SER A 385 29.89 -23.34 -3.96
CA SER A 385 31.27 -23.86 -4.02
C SER A 385 31.66 -24.61 -2.75
N GLU A 386 30.98 -24.33 -1.64
CA GLU A 386 31.08 -25.06 -0.36
C GLU A 386 29.69 -25.51 0.12
N SER A 387 29.67 -26.40 1.11
CA SER A 387 28.47 -26.80 1.86
C SER A 387 28.75 -26.75 3.35
N ASP A 388 27.76 -26.35 4.14
CA ASP A 388 27.85 -26.37 5.61
C ASP A 388 26.68 -27.19 6.21
N PRO A 389 26.93 -28.06 7.21
CA PRO A 389 25.87 -28.86 7.83
C PRO A 389 24.83 -28.06 8.64
N ASN A 390 25.05 -26.76 8.83
CA ASN A 390 24.13 -25.82 9.49
C ASN A 390 23.48 -24.82 8.52
N ALA A 391 23.69 -24.98 7.20
CA ALA A 391 22.87 -24.30 6.20
C ALA A 391 21.38 -24.68 6.37
N SER A 392 20.47 -23.85 5.87
CA SER A 392 19.03 -24.11 5.99
C SER A 392 18.69 -25.44 5.30
N PRO A 393 17.98 -26.38 5.96
CA PRO A 393 17.66 -27.69 5.37
C PRO A 393 16.71 -27.57 4.18
N ASP A 394 15.86 -26.53 4.17
CA ASP A 394 14.99 -26.18 3.06
C ASP A 394 15.73 -25.40 1.96
N ARG A 395 16.81 -24.70 2.32
CA ARG A 395 17.56 -23.76 1.47
C ARG A 395 19.08 -23.90 1.67
N PRO A 396 19.74 -24.98 1.20
CA PRO A 396 21.14 -25.31 1.57
C PRO A 396 22.24 -24.34 1.11
N ARG A 397 21.89 -23.27 0.41
CA ARG A 397 22.78 -22.15 0.03
C ARG A 397 22.53 -20.87 0.84
N THR A 398 21.73 -20.97 1.89
CA THR A 398 21.45 -19.91 2.86
C THR A 398 21.55 -20.47 4.27
N PHE A 399 21.50 -19.61 5.28
CA PHE A 399 21.48 -20.02 6.67
C PHE A 399 20.27 -19.40 7.37
N THR A 400 19.61 -20.18 8.23
CA THR A 400 18.67 -19.64 9.23
C THR A 400 19.46 -18.82 10.27
N SER A 401 18.78 -18.11 11.17
CA SER A 401 19.47 -17.41 12.26
C SER A 401 20.31 -18.35 13.14
N ASP A 402 19.85 -19.59 13.37
CA ASP A 402 20.61 -20.62 14.10
C ASP A 402 21.78 -21.18 13.30
N GLY A 403 21.65 -21.25 11.97
CA GLY A 403 22.76 -21.56 11.08
C GLY A 403 23.86 -20.49 11.18
N LEU A 404 23.48 -19.21 11.14
CA LEU A 404 24.40 -18.09 11.26
C LEU A 404 25.04 -17.98 12.64
N ASN A 405 24.31 -18.29 13.73
CA ASN A 405 24.88 -18.37 15.08
C ASN A 405 26.10 -19.31 15.15
N LYS A 406 26.12 -20.38 14.33
CA LYS A 406 27.20 -21.37 14.26
C LYS A 406 28.27 -21.02 13.23
N ALA A 407 27.87 -20.59 12.03
CA ALA A 407 28.79 -20.24 10.95
C ALA A 407 29.57 -18.94 11.21
N LEU A 408 28.97 -18.01 11.96
CA LEU A 408 29.54 -16.70 12.32
C LEU A 408 29.60 -16.54 13.85
N PRO A 409 30.63 -17.07 14.54
CA PRO A 409 30.78 -16.95 15.98
C PRO A 409 30.65 -15.51 16.48
N GLY A 410 29.75 -15.30 17.44
CA GLY A 410 29.36 -13.98 17.95
C GLY A 410 28.12 -13.36 17.29
N PHE A 411 27.60 -13.92 16.19
CA PHE A 411 26.39 -13.43 15.51
C PHE A 411 25.18 -13.44 16.45
N GLU A 412 25.07 -14.43 17.32
CA GLU A 412 24.01 -14.53 18.33
C GLU A 412 23.92 -13.28 19.23
N SER A 413 25.06 -12.68 19.57
CA SER A 413 25.19 -11.50 20.46
C SER A 413 24.90 -10.15 19.79
N LEU A 414 24.69 -10.14 18.48
CA LEU A 414 24.22 -8.96 17.76
C LEU A 414 22.73 -8.72 18.05
N ASN A 415 22.31 -7.45 18.13
CA ASN A 415 20.88 -7.15 18.19
C ASN A 415 20.20 -7.44 16.84
N ARG A 416 18.86 -7.46 16.82
CA ARG A 416 18.08 -7.85 15.64
C ARG A 416 18.42 -7.00 14.40
N GLY A 417 18.57 -5.68 14.55
CA GLY A 417 18.95 -4.79 13.46
C GLY A 417 20.40 -5.01 12.97
N GLU A 418 21.34 -5.28 13.87
CA GLU A 418 22.71 -5.63 13.51
C GLU A 418 22.81 -6.97 12.77
N LYS A 419 22.05 -7.99 13.18
CA LYS A 419 21.95 -9.27 12.45
C LYS A 419 21.51 -9.03 11.02
N MET A 420 20.46 -8.24 10.79
CA MET A 420 20.00 -7.90 9.44
C MET A 420 20.99 -7.03 8.65
N LEU A 421 21.75 -6.13 9.28
CA LEU A 421 22.83 -5.39 8.63
C LEU A 421 23.98 -6.33 8.16
N VAL A 422 24.26 -7.42 8.88
CA VAL A 422 25.18 -8.46 8.38
C VAL A 422 24.65 -9.09 7.09
N ILE A 423 23.36 -9.45 7.03
CA ILE A 423 22.72 -10.00 5.80
C ILE A 423 22.82 -9.02 4.63
N SER A 424 22.48 -7.74 4.87
CA SER A 424 22.60 -6.69 3.87
C SER A 424 24.04 -6.54 3.36
N THR A 425 25.02 -6.72 4.25
CA THR A 425 26.45 -6.72 3.89
C THR A 425 26.84 -7.96 3.07
N LEU A 426 26.37 -9.16 3.43
CA LEU A 426 26.59 -10.38 2.65
C LEU A 426 26.04 -10.24 1.22
N ALA A 427 24.82 -9.75 1.07
CA ALA A 427 24.19 -9.48 -0.22
C ALA A 427 25.00 -8.47 -1.06
N ARG A 428 25.47 -7.39 -0.45
CA ARG A 428 26.36 -6.43 -1.12
C ARG A 428 27.72 -7.01 -1.52
N LEU A 429 28.29 -7.92 -0.73
CA LEU A 429 29.60 -8.50 -1.02
C LEU A 429 29.55 -9.50 -2.18
N SER A 430 28.44 -10.20 -2.40
CA SER A 430 28.37 -11.30 -3.37
C SER A 430 27.04 -11.34 -4.12
N GLN A 431 27.13 -11.35 -5.44
CA GLN A 431 26.00 -11.60 -6.36
C GLN A 431 25.24 -12.88 -6.00
N SER A 432 25.94 -14.01 -5.76
CA SER A 432 25.27 -15.24 -5.34
C SER A 432 24.63 -15.15 -3.96
N ALA A 433 25.19 -14.38 -3.01
CA ALA A 433 24.54 -14.20 -1.71
C ALA A 433 23.26 -13.36 -1.83
N HIS A 434 23.28 -12.31 -2.65
CA HIS A 434 22.08 -11.53 -2.94
C HIS A 434 21.03 -12.35 -3.70
N GLU A 435 21.45 -13.19 -4.64
CA GLU A 435 20.54 -14.11 -5.35
C GLU A 435 19.94 -15.11 -4.37
N GLN A 436 20.73 -15.82 -3.56
CA GLN A 436 20.23 -16.88 -2.67
C GLN A 436 19.43 -16.37 -1.47
N TYR A 437 19.84 -15.29 -0.79
CA TYR A 437 19.03 -14.63 0.24
C TYR A 437 17.95 -13.73 -0.36
N GLY A 438 17.85 -13.67 -1.69
CA GLY A 438 17.00 -12.75 -2.42
C GLY A 438 15.52 -13.10 -2.34
N VAL A 439 14.69 -12.06 -2.48
CA VAL A 439 13.31 -12.26 -2.95
C VAL A 439 13.32 -13.08 -4.24
N ASN A 440 12.34 -13.96 -4.40
CA ASN A 440 12.26 -15.02 -5.43
C ASN A 440 13.21 -16.23 -5.25
N SER A 441 14.04 -16.29 -4.20
CA SER A 441 14.91 -17.45 -3.92
C SER A 441 14.88 -17.97 -2.47
N ASN A 442 14.63 -17.12 -1.48
CA ASN A 442 14.46 -17.52 -0.07
C ASN A 442 13.15 -16.91 0.49
N PRO A 443 12.25 -17.67 1.15
CA PRO A 443 12.30 -19.10 1.46
C PRO A 443 11.88 -20.00 0.28
N MET A 444 11.48 -19.42 -0.86
CA MET A 444 11.09 -20.16 -2.06
C MET A 444 11.78 -19.64 -3.32
N ASP A 445 12.38 -20.56 -4.05
CA ASP A 445 12.87 -20.40 -5.42
C ASP A 445 11.72 -20.66 -6.38
N ASN A 446 11.32 -19.60 -7.09
CA ASN A 446 10.27 -19.64 -8.11
C ASN A 446 10.84 -19.61 -9.54
N GLY A 447 12.14 -19.86 -9.70
CA GLY A 447 12.87 -19.86 -10.97
C GLY A 447 13.16 -18.47 -11.54
N LYS A 448 12.95 -17.40 -10.76
CA LYS A 448 13.18 -16.01 -11.19
C LYS A 448 14.26 -15.35 -10.35
N GLU A 449 15.14 -14.61 -10.99
CA GLU A 449 16.08 -13.71 -10.31
C GLU A 449 15.39 -12.37 -9.99
N SER A 450 15.68 -11.78 -8.83
CA SER A 450 15.30 -10.38 -8.57
C SER A 450 16.06 -9.41 -9.50
N GLU A 451 15.37 -8.39 -10.01
CA GLU A 451 16.02 -7.26 -10.68
C GLU A 451 17.12 -6.61 -9.83
N GLY A 452 16.98 -6.61 -8.50
CA GLY A 452 17.99 -6.08 -7.59
C GLY A 452 19.30 -6.89 -7.60
N ALA A 453 19.18 -8.23 -7.58
CA ALA A 453 20.29 -9.18 -7.71
C ALA A 453 20.90 -9.16 -9.13
N ALA A 454 20.07 -9.15 -10.17
CA ALA A 454 20.50 -9.15 -11.58
C ALA A 454 21.42 -7.95 -11.93
N LYS A 455 21.28 -6.81 -11.24
CA LYS A 455 22.22 -5.68 -11.39
C LYS A 455 23.65 -5.98 -10.96
N HIS A 456 23.88 -6.94 -10.06
CA HIS A 456 25.25 -7.36 -9.71
C HIS A 456 25.94 -8.02 -10.90
N LYS A 457 25.22 -8.75 -11.76
CA LYS A 457 25.77 -9.41 -12.95
C LYS A 457 26.26 -8.43 -14.04
N THR A 458 25.97 -7.13 -13.91
CA THR A 458 26.40 -6.08 -14.85
C THR A 458 27.22 -4.96 -14.17
N PRO A 459 28.36 -5.31 -13.54
CA PRO A 459 29.13 -4.37 -12.72
C PRO A 459 29.73 -3.21 -13.54
N GLY A 460 29.68 -2.02 -12.95
CA GLY A 460 30.34 -0.83 -13.48
C GLY A 460 31.85 -1.03 -13.65
N GLU A 461 32.47 -0.28 -14.57
CA GLU A 461 33.87 -0.45 -14.96
C GLU A 461 34.86 -0.45 -13.77
N ARG A 462 34.58 0.36 -12.74
CA ARG A 462 35.35 0.42 -11.48
C ARG A 462 35.38 -0.94 -10.74
N VAL A 463 34.23 -1.62 -10.66
CA VAL A 463 34.11 -2.92 -10.00
C VAL A 463 34.76 -4.01 -10.85
N ARG A 464 34.55 -4.00 -12.18
CA ARG A 464 35.25 -4.93 -13.10
C ARG A 464 36.77 -4.83 -12.96
N LYS A 465 37.32 -3.61 -13.01
CA LYS A 465 38.76 -3.37 -12.79
C LYS A 465 39.26 -3.84 -11.42
N LEU A 466 38.43 -3.72 -10.37
CA LEU A 466 38.76 -4.21 -9.02
C LEU A 466 38.78 -5.75 -8.97
N MET A 467 37.79 -6.42 -9.56
CA MET A 467 37.74 -7.89 -9.64
C MET A 467 38.89 -8.45 -10.46
N THR A 468 39.16 -7.92 -11.66
CA THR A 468 40.31 -8.33 -12.49
C THR A 468 41.64 -8.16 -11.75
N LYS A 469 41.81 -7.08 -10.99
CA LYS A 469 43.03 -6.84 -10.21
C LYS A 469 43.23 -7.85 -9.08
N LEU A 470 42.15 -8.31 -8.46
CA LEU A 470 42.19 -9.23 -7.31
C LEU A 470 42.17 -10.71 -7.75
N GLY A 471 41.69 -11.01 -8.96
CA GLY A 471 41.61 -12.35 -9.53
C GLY A 471 40.52 -13.20 -8.84
N VAL A 472 39.33 -12.64 -8.67
CA VAL A 472 38.18 -13.28 -8.01
C VAL A 472 37.29 -13.96 -9.07
N PRO A 473 36.68 -15.13 -8.78
CA PRO A 473 35.67 -15.75 -9.63
C PRO A 473 34.47 -14.85 -9.92
N GLU A 474 33.84 -15.02 -11.08
CA GLU A 474 32.71 -14.20 -11.53
C GLU A 474 31.43 -14.40 -10.69
N THR A 475 31.32 -15.53 -9.99
CA THR A 475 30.23 -15.84 -9.03
C THR A 475 30.11 -14.81 -7.91
N HIS A 476 31.22 -14.16 -7.53
CA HIS A 476 31.25 -13.17 -6.47
C HIS A 476 31.48 -11.76 -7.04
N THR A 477 30.40 -11.12 -7.47
CA THR A 477 30.43 -9.69 -7.86
C THR A 477 29.83 -8.80 -6.76
N PRO A 478 30.60 -7.83 -6.20
CA PRO A 478 30.12 -6.94 -5.16
C PRO A 478 29.36 -5.72 -5.72
N ASP A 479 28.31 -5.28 -5.02
CA ASP A 479 27.65 -4.00 -5.28
C ASP A 479 28.25 -2.87 -4.44
N LEU A 480 29.12 -2.10 -5.10
CA LEU A 480 29.74 -0.87 -4.59
C LEU A 480 29.04 0.41 -5.08
N THR A 481 27.75 0.32 -5.41
CA THR A 481 26.86 1.45 -5.72
C THR A 481 26.12 1.95 -4.48
N GLN A 482 25.46 3.11 -4.60
CA GLN A 482 24.67 3.73 -3.53
C GLN A 482 23.17 3.38 -3.57
N ARG A 483 22.80 2.29 -4.26
CA ARG A 483 21.45 1.69 -4.18
C ARG A 483 21.12 1.39 -2.72
N ASN A 484 19.85 1.53 -2.33
CA ASN A 484 19.41 1.08 -1.00
C ASN A 484 19.34 -0.44 -0.99
N PHE A 485 19.68 -1.07 0.13
CA PHE A 485 19.29 -2.45 0.43
C PHE A 485 18.34 -2.44 1.64
N ALA A 486 17.44 -3.41 1.67
CA ALA A 486 16.62 -3.74 2.83
C ALA A 486 16.65 -5.25 3.07
N VAL A 487 16.41 -5.62 4.32
CA VAL A 487 16.36 -6.99 4.81
C VAL A 487 15.13 -7.12 5.70
N VAL A 488 14.39 -8.21 5.58
CA VAL A 488 13.39 -8.61 6.57
C VAL A 488 13.85 -9.82 7.34
N GLU A 489 13.52 -9.83 8.63
CA GLU A 489 13.47 -11.05 9.44
C GLU A 489 12.11 -11.72 9.17
N LEU A 490 12.14 -12.97 8.72
CA LEU A 490 10.96 -13.80 8.54
C LEU A 490 10.90 -14.81 9.68
N GLN A 491 9.78 -14.82 10.39
CA GLN A 491 9.43 -15.86 11.34
C GLN A 491 8.47 -16.85 10.68
N ARG A 492 8.86 -18.13 10.66
CA ARG A 492 8.01 -19.25 10.26
C ARG A 492 7.18 -19.76 11.44
N ASP A 493 6.04 -20.41 11.16
CA ASP A 493 5.13 -20.95 12.17
C ASP A 493 5.77 -21.90 13.20
N ASP A 494 6.89 -22.57 12.85
CA ASP A 494 7.67 -23.44 13.75
C ASP A 494 8.70 -22.69 14.62
N GLY A 495 8.72 -21.36 14.55
CA GLY A 495 9.67 -20.50 15.25
C GLY A 495 11.00 -20.29 14.51
N THR A 496 11.23 -20.93 13.36
CA THR A 496 12.45 -20.73 12.56
C THR A 496 12.54 -19.29 12.09
N ILE A 497 13.71 -18.67 12.29
CA ILE A 497 14.02 -17.32 11.79
C ILE A 497 14.91 -17.43 10.55
N GLU A 498 14.46 -16.83 9.45
CA GLU A 498 15.19 -16.69 8.19
C GLU A 498 15.31 -15.21 7.81
N TYR A 499 16.26 -14.87 6.93
CA TYR A 499 16.46 -13.51 6.47
C TYR A 499 16.33 -13.41 4.96
N VAL A 500 15.63 -12.37 4.49
CA VAL A 500 15.45 -12.12 3.05
C VAL A 500 15.82 -10.69 2.73
N THR A 501 16.58 -10.49 1.66
CA THR A 501 17.16 -9.21 1.27
C THR A 501 16.78 -8.83 -0.16
N ASP A 502 16.71 -7.53 -0.43
CA ASP A 502 16.85 -7.03 -1.80
C ASP A 502 17.34 -5.58 -1.83
N SER A 503 17.72 -5.14 -3.02
CA SER A 503 18.14 -3.77 -3.33
C SER A 503 17.13 -3.02 -4.17
N SER A 504 17.09 -1.70 -4.00
CA SER A 504 16.41 -0.79 -4.96
C SER A 504 16.98 -0.94 -6.37
N PHE A 505 16.14 -0.76 -7.39
CA PHE A 505 16.56 -0.72 -8.79
C PHE A 505 15.79 0.34 -9.59
N PRO A 506 16.44 1.04 -10.56
CA PRO A 506 15.78 2.05 -11.36
C PRO A 506 14.95 1.44 -12.48
N SER A 507 13.94 2.17 -12.96
CA SER A 507 13.13 1.78 -14.12
C SER A 507 13.99 1.57 -15.37
N ARG A 508 13.62 0.58 -16.17
CA ARG A 508 14.16 0.29 -17.50
C ARG A 508 13.04 -0.10 -18.45
N SER A 509 13.33 -0.27 -19.74
CA SER A 509 12.32 -0.78 -20.68
C SER A 509 11.74 -2.11 -20.18
N GLY A 510 10.41 -2.16 -20.07
CA GLY A 510 9.64 -3.31 -19.59
C GLY A 510 9.63 -3.56 -18.07
N VAL A 511 10.35 -2.76 -17.26
CA VAL A 511 10.45 -2.98 -15.80
C VAL A 511 10.39 -1.65 -15.05
N THR A 512 9.38 -1.50 -14.20
CA THR A 512 9.25 -0.33 -13.30
C THR A 512 10.24 -0.48 -12.14
N GLY A 513 10.99 0.58 -11.82
CA GLY A 513 11.92 0.57 -10.71
C GLY A 513 11.22 0.57 -9.36
N LEU A 514 11.76 -0.16 -8.39
CA LEU A 514 11.21 -0.28 -7.05
C LEU A 514 12.25 0.11 -5.99
N HIS A 515 11.75 0.59 -4.86
CA HIS A 515 12.51 0.66 -3.61
C HIS A 515 12.56 -0.72 -2.98
N SER A 516 13.68 -1.06 -2.35
CA SER A 516 13.91 -2.35 -1.66
C SER A 516 12.80 -2.70 -0.68
N GLU A 517 12.38 -1.73 0.14
CA GLU A 517 11.34 -1.90 1.17
C GLU A 517 9.98 -2.25 0.54
N ARG A 518 9.66 -1.66 -0.63
CA ARG A 518 8.43 -1.97 -1.37
C ARG A 518 8.49 -3.36 -2.00
N HIS A 519 9.59 -3.69 -2.66
CA HIS A 519 9.70 -4.97 -3.34
C HIS A 519 9.59 -6.16 -2.38
N ILE A 520 10.23 -6.08 -1.20
CA ILE A 520 10.14 -7.12 -0.17
C ILE A 520 8.72 -7.20 0.42
N ALA A 521 8.08 -6.06 0.70
CA ALA A 521 6.71 -6.06 1.22
C ALA A 521 5.72 -6.63 0.20
N ASP A 522 5.81 -6.28 -1.08
CA ASP A 522 4.90 -6.80 -2.12
C ASP A 522 5.15 -8.31 -2.37
N TRP A 523 6.40 -8.76 -2.23
CA TRP A 523 6.81 -10.16 -2.43
C TRP A 523 6.32 -11.16 -1.34
N ILE A 524 6.20 -10.77 -0.07
CA ILE A 524 5.79 -11.72 0.98
C ILE A 524 4.35 -12.24 0.78
N ASP A 525 3.47 -11.43 0.19
CA ASP A 525 2.10 -11.82 -0.14
C ASP A 525 2.10 -12.98 -1.16
N ASP A 526 2.98 -12.92 -2.17
CA ASP A 526 3.15 -13.99 -3.16
C ASP A 526 3.73 -15.27 -2.53
N VAL A 527 4.64 -15.16 -1.56
CA VAL A 527 5.22 -16.31 -0.83
C VAL A 527 4.17 -17.01 0.03
N ASN A 528 3.42 -16.26 0.83
CA ASN A 528 2.40 -16.83 1.70
C ASN A 528 1.28 -17.46 0.88
N LYS A 529 0.84 -16.78 -0.19
CA LYS A 529 -0.12 -17.34 -1.15
C LYS A 529 0.37 -18.65 -1.77
N ALA A 530 1.63 -18.72 -2.18
CA ALA A 530 2.21 -19.94 -2.74
C ALA A 530 2.50 -21.04 -1.69
N ASN A 531 2.36 -20.75 -0.39
CA ASN A 531 2.37 -21.72 0.71
C ASN A 531 0.97 -22.01 1.29
N GLU A 532 -0.11 -21.50 0.70
CA GLU A 532 -1.48 -21.80 1.15
C GLU A 532 -1.71 -23.33 1.18
N GLY A 533 -2.04 -23.85 2.37
CA GLY A 533 -2.26 -25.29 2.60
C GLY A 533 -0.99 -26.13 2.83
N THR A 534 0.23 -25.58 2.77
CA THR A 534 1.47 -26.34 3.08
C THR A 534 1.81 -26.36 4.58
N GLY A 535 1.18 -25.48 5.38
CA GLY A 535 1.52 -25.30 6.80
C GLY A 535 2.82 -24.53 7.02
N ARG A 536 3.29 -23.76 6.02
CA ARG A 536 4.51 -22.93 6.10
C ARG A 536 4.16 -21.45 5.83
N ASN A 537 3.53 -20.79 6.79
CA ASN A 537 3.34 -19.33 6.70
C ASN A 537 4.58 -18.60 7.19
N TYR A 538 4.81 -17.40 6.67
CA TYR A 538 5.92 -16.52 7.02
C TYR A 538 5.39 -15.14 7.42
N THR A 539 5.78 -14.68 8.60
CA THR A 539 5.47 -13.33 9.09
C THR A 539 6.76 -12.50 9.07
N ILE A 540 6.70 -11.26 8.55
CA ILE A 540 7.80 -10.31 8.69
C ILE A 540 7.80 -9.82 10.15
N SER A 541 8.78 -10.26 10.94
CA SER A 541 8.93 -9.93 12.37
C SER A 541 9.77 -8.68 12.63
N ALA A 542 10.56 -8.24 11.64
CA ALA A 542 11.30 -6.97 11.65
C ALA A 542 11.77 -6.60 10.25
N LEU A 543 12.13 -5.33 10.06
CA LEU A 543 12.78 -4.84 8.83
C LEU A 543 14.01 -3.99 9.15
N TYR A 544 15.09 -4.21 8.41
CA TYR A 544 16.25 -3.32 8.34
C TYR A 544 16.33 -2.67 6.95
N THR A 545 16.77 -1.42 6.89
CA THR A 545 17.12 -0.79 5.62
C THR A 545 18.31 0.16 5.76
N GLU A 546 19.20 0.18 4.76
CA GLU A 546 20.45 0.93 4.86
C GLU A 546 20.25 2.45 4.91
N ARG A 547 19.17 2.93 4.29
CA ARG A 547 18.68 4.31 4.38
C ARG A 547 17.43 4.33 5.24
N GLU A 548 17.29 5.37 6.05
CA GLU A 548 16.02 5.74 6.67
C GLU A 548 14.88 5.65 5.65
N PRO A 549 13.74 4.99 5.99
CA PRO A 549 12.62 4.84 5.07
C PRO A 549 12.24 6.18 4.44
N CYS A 550 12.05 6.17 3.12
CA CYS A 550 11.81 7.41 2.39
C CYS A 550 10.45 8.02 2.77
N GLY A 551 10.38 9.35 2.73
CA GLY A 551 9.25 10.14 3.20
C GLY A 551 8.40 10.77 2.09
N ASP A 552 7.39 11.53 2.49
CA ASP A 552 6.49 12.28 1.58
C ASP A 552 7.28 13.28 0.70
N LYS A 553 8.35 13.89 1.24
CA LYS A 553 9.15 14.95 0.61
C LYS A 553 10.41 14.46 -0.08
N LYS A 554 10.89 13.25 0.24
CA LYS A 554 12.11 12.69 -0.35
C LYS A 554 12.04 11.19 -0.56
N GLY A 555 12.34 10.78 -1.79
CA GLY A 555 12.17 9.42 -2.30
C GLY A 555 11.46 9.38 -3.65
N GLY A 556 10.79 10.47 -4.05
CA GLY A 556 10.14 10.58 -5.37
C GLY A 556 8.81 9.83 -5.49
N LEU A 557 8.27 9.30 -4.38
CA LEU A 557 7.04 8.49 -4.36
C LEU A 557 5.80 9.22 -3.80
N GLY A 558 5.93 10.48 -3.35
CA GLY A 558 4.83 11.22 -2.73
C GLY A 558 4.20 10.42 -1.59
N SER A 559 2.87 10.25 -1.61
CA SER A 559 2.13 9.46 -0.61
C SER A 559 2.41 7.96 -0.65
N SER A 560 2.96 7.40 -1.74
CA SER A 560 3.26 5.97 -1.88
C SER A 560 4.64 5.57 -1.34
N ASN A 561 5.24 6.43 -0.50
CA ASN A 561 6.57 6.27 0.09
C ASN A 561 6.70 5.09 1.05
N CYS A 562 7.95 4.73 1.35
CA CYS A 562 8.29 3.61 2.20
C CYS A 562 7.80 3.79 3.64
N SER A 563 7.81 5.01 4.20
CA SER A 563 7.34 5.23 5.58
C SER A 563 5.84 4.92 5.74
N ASN A 564 4.99 5.39 4.82
CA ASN A 564 3.55 5.06 4.83
C ASN A 564 3.35 3.54 4.63
N LEU A 565 4.03 2.93 3.65
CA LEU A 565 3.97 1.48 3.40
C LEU A 565 4.27 0.64 4.65
N LEU A 566 5.34 0.98 5.38
CA LEU A 566 5.74 0.27 6.60
C LEU A 566 4.69 0.46 7.71
N GLY A 567 4.19 1.68 7.91
CA GLY A 567 3.16 1.96 8.91
C GLY A 567 1.78 1.37 8.62
N GLU A 568 1.49 1.06 7.35
CA GLU A 568 0.25 0.42 6.93
C GLU A 568 0.34 -1.12 7.01
N ARG A 569 1.32 -1.70 6.30
CA ARG A 569 1.44 -3.15 6.07
C ARG A 569 2.31 -3.89 7.09
N LEU A 570 3.28 -3.21 7.71
CA LEU A 570 4.18 -3.79 8.72
C LEU A 570 4.03 -3.10 10.08
N ALA A 571 2.87 -2.49 10.38
CA ALA A 571 2.60 -1.84 11.65
C ALA A 571 2.97 -2.74 12.85
N GLY A 572 3.64 -2.18 13.86
CA GLY A 572 4.15 -2.95 15.00
C GLY A 572 5.52 -3.58 14.82
N ALA A 573 5.91 -4.00 13.60
CA ALA A 573 7.23 -4.58 13.39
C ALA A 573 8.35 -3.52 13.57
N PRO A 574 9.43 -3.80 14.32
CA PRO A 574 10.52 -2.86 14.50
C PRO A 574 11.28 -2.61 13.19
N VAL A 575 11.57 -1.33 12.93
CA VAL A 575 12.26 -0.84 11.73
C VAL A 575 13.63 -0.29 12.11
N TYR A 576 14.68 -0.89 11.57
CA TYR A 576 16.07 -0.53 11.82
C TYR A 576 16.67 0.19 10.63
N TYR A 577 17.45 1.24 10.86
CA TYR A 577 18.14 1.91 9.76
C TYR A 577 19.54 2.42 10.07
N SER A 578 20.34 2.59 9.01
CA SER A 578 21.78 2.89 9.09
C SER A 578 22.16 4.33 8.74
N THR A 579 21.60 4.89 7.67
CA THR A 579 21.97 6.20 7.13
C THR A 579 20.77 7.12 6.96
N THR A 580 20.90 8.40 7.30
CA THR A 580 19.82 9.38 7.24
C THR A 580 19.33 9.58 5.80
N TYR A 581 18.02 9.79 5.59
CA TYR A 581 17.46 10.01 4.25
C TYR A 581 16.41 11.13 4.14
N ARG A 582 16.43 12.09 5.07
CA ARG A 582 15.52 13.25 5.11
C ARG A 582 15.71 14.26 3.98
N ALA A 583 14.63 15.01 3.73
CA ALA A 583 14.53 16.07 2.72
C ALA A 583 15.29 17.34 3.13
N ASP A 584 16.00 17.93 2.17
CA ASP A 584 16.50 19.29 2.20
C ASP A 584 15.35 20.33 2.22
N PRO A 585 15.19 21.33 3.11
CA PRO A 585 14.34 22.49 2.79
C PRO A 585 14.70 23.14 1.44
N ALA A 586 15.98 23.06 1.02
CA ALA A 586 16.41 23.49 -0.30
C ALA A 586 15.96 22.55 -1.45
N ASP A 587 15.54 21.30 -1.17
CA ASP A 587 14.99 20.40 -2.21
C ASP A 587 13.68 20.94 -2.77
N GLN A 588 12.82 21.53 -1.91
CA GLN A 588 11.59 22.18 -2.33
C GLN A 588 11.89 23.42 -3.20
N GLN A 589 12.78 24.31 -2.72
CA GLN A 589 13.18 25.52 -3.45
C GLN A 589 13.79 25.20 -4.82
N ARG A 590 14.63 24.16 -4.91
CA ARG A 590 15.17 23.66 -6.18
C ARG A 590 14.09 23.13 -7.10
N SER A 591 13.11 22.40 -6.58
CA SER A 591 12.02 21.80 -7.36
C SER A 591 11.08 22.87 -7.92
N GLU A 592 10.77 23.89 -7.13
CA GLU A 592 9.96 25.05 -7.51
C GLU A 592 10.66 25.86 -8.61
N LEU A 593 11.92 26.26 -8.40
CA LEU A 593 12.71 26.97 -9.41
C LEU A 593 12.90 26.14 -10.69
N THR A 594 13.11 24.82 -10.57
CA THR A 594 13.21 23.93 -11.74
C THR A 594 11.90 23.96 -12.53
N ARG A 595 10.74 23.86 -11.87
CA ARG A 595 9.43 23.88 -12.52
C ARG A 595 9.18 25.22 -13.21
N GLU A 596 9.54 26.34 -12.56
CA GLU A 596 9.41 27.69 -13.12
C GLU A 596 10.29 27.88 -14.37
N LEU A 597 11.60 27.61 -14.26
CA LEU A 597 12.54 27.74 -15.37
C LEU A 597 12.17 26.81 -16.54
N GLN A 598 11.68 25.59 -16.26
CA GLN A 598 11.17 24.72 -17.32
C GLN A 598 9.90 25.27 -17.98
N LYS A 599 8.98 25.89 -17.23
CA LYS A 599 7.78 26.53 -17.79
C LYS A 599 8.16 27.71 -18.69
N GLN A 600 9.05 28.58 -18.21
CA GLN A 600 9.59 29.70 -18.99
C GLN A 600 10.27 29.20 -20.27
N ARG A 601 11.17 28.21 -20.16
CA ARG A 601 11.92 27.71 -21.31
C ARG A 601 11.07 26.99 -22.36
N ARG A 602 9.96 26.33 -21.98
CA ARG A 602 8.98 25.81 -22.95
C ARG A 602 8.34 26.94 -23.74
N ALA A 603 7.91 28.01 -23.06
CA ALA A 603 7.29 29.17 -23.72
C ALA A 603 8.27 29.89 -24.68
N GLU A 604 9.52 30.11 -24.27
CA GLU A 604 10.58 30.68 -25.13
C GLU A 604 10.86 29.86 -26.40
N LEU A 605 10.75 28.53 -26.30
CA LEU A 605 10.96 27.61 -27.41
C LEU A 605 9.70 27.35 -28.26
N GLY A 606 8.56 27.98 -27.93
CA GLY A 606 7.28 27.74 -28.59
C GLY A 606 6.76 26.31 -28.42
N LEU A 607 7.18 25.60 -27.38
CA LEU A 607 6.76 24.23 -27.09
C LEU A 607 5.43 24.19 -26.34
N ASP A 608 4.65 23.14 -26.57
CA ASP A 608 3.46 22.86 -25.75
C ASP A 608 3.83 22.82 -24.25
N PRO A 609 3.00 23.37 -23.33
CA PRO A 609 3.30 23.42 -21.91
C PRO A 609 3.58 22.07 -21.24
N ARG A 610 3.09 20.95 -21.81
CA ARG A 610 3.32 19.57 -21.36
C ARG A 610 4.43 18.85 -22.15
N ALA A 611 4.96 19.43 -23.22
CA ALA A 611 6.04 18.82 -23.99
C ALA A 611 7.30 18.59 -23.13
N ALA A 612 8.02 17.50 -23.43
CA ALA A 612 9.33 17.28 -22.86
C ALA A 612 10.33 18.32 -23.39
N LEU A 613 11.07 18.97 -22.50
CA LEU A 613 12.17 19.85 -22.90
C LEU A 613 13.34 19.04 -23.50
N PRO A 614 14.10 19.60 -24.45
CA PRO A 614 15.39 19.05 -24.89
C PRO A 614 16.34 18.83 -23.72
N ASP A 615 17.16 17.77 -23.78
CA ASP A 615 18.02 17.38 -22.65
C ASP A 615 19.18 18.35 -22.38
N ASP A 616 19.62 19.12 -23.38
CA ASP A 616 20.59 20.19 -23.18
C ASP A 616 19.97 21.38 -22.42
N GLU A 617 18.70 21.69 -22.69
CA GLU A 617 17.93 22.70 -21.95
C GLU A 617 17.68 22.26 -20.50
N LYS A 618 17.30 20.99 -20.29
CA LYS A 618 17.22 20.41 -18.93
C LYS A 618 18.56 20.55 -18.18
N LYS A 619 19.70 20.34 -18.85
CA LYS A 619 21.05 20.50 -18.25
C LYS A 619 21.35 21.96 -17.90
N LYS A 620 21.01 22.92 -18.77
CA LYS A 620 21.17 24.37 -18.50
C LYS A 620 20.37 24.79 -17.26
N ILE A 621 19.09 24.41 -17.20
CA ILE A 621 18.22 24.65 -16.05
C ILE A 621 18.81 24.01 -14.78
N THR A 622 19.22 22.74 -14.84
CA THR A 622 19.84 22.04 -13.70
C THR A 622 21.09 22.76 -13.19
N ALA A 623 21.94 23.28 -14.09
CA ALA A 623 23.12 24.05 -13.72
C ALA A 623 22.77 25.40 -13.07
N GLN A 624 21.76 26.10 -13.58
CA GLN A 624 21.25 27.35 -13.00
C GLN A 624 20.65 27.14 -11.61
N VAL A 625 19.77 26.14 -11.45
CA VAL A 625 19.18 25.76 -10.16
C VAL A 625 20.27 25.40 -9.14
N LYS A 626 21.27 24.62 -9.55
CA LYS A 626 22.41 24.26 -8.68
C LYS A 626 23.30 25.45 -8.31
N LYS A 627 23.36 26.50 -9.14
CA LYS A 627 24.10 27.74 -8.85
C LYS A 627 23.36 28.60 -7.81
N GLN A 628 22.03 28.68 -7.91
CA GLN A 628 21.19 29.48 -7.02
C GLN A 628 20.92 28.79 -5.67
N PHE A 629 20.68 27.48 -5.70
CA PHE A 629 20.43 26.64 -4.51
C PHE A 629 21.44 25.48 -4.44
N PRO A 630 22.72 25.78 -4.10
CA PRO A 630 23.77 24.77 -4.02
C PRO A 630 23.47 23.70 -2.96
N VAL A 631 24.02 22.51 -3.15
CA VAL A 631 23.88 21.37 -2.22
C VAL A 631 24.33 21.78 -0.81
N THR A 632 23.44 21.63 0.17
CA THR A 632 23.66 22.15 1.54
C THR A 632 24.71 21.34 2.32
N ALA A 633 25.06 21.82 3.52
CA ALA A 633 25.92 21.07 4.44
C ALA A 633 25.25 19.76 4.92
N ASN A 634 23.93 19.79 5.16
CA ASN A 634 23.15 18.64 5.63
C ASN A 634 23.05 17.57 4.54
N GLU A 635 22.72 17.96 3.30
CA GLU A 635 22.73 17.05 2.15
C GLU A 635 24.10 16.40 1.95
N LYS A 636 25.17 17.19 2.00
CA LYS A 636 26.53 16.64 1.95
C LYS A 636 26.80 15.68 3.10
N ALA A 637 26.32 15.93 4.31
CA ALA A 637 26.49 15.03 5.46
C ALA A 637 25.77 13.70 5.25
N ARG A 638 24.49 13.77 4.90
CA ARG A 638 23.60 12.65 4.52
C ARG A 638 24.21 11.79 3.40
N ASP A 639 24.63 12.39 2.31
CA ASP A 639 25.18 11.66 1.16
C ASP A 639 26.56 11.05 1.50
N ARG A 640 27.34 11.70 2.38
CA ARG A 640 28.58 11.14 2.93
C ARG A 640 28.35 9.94 3.84
N GLU A 641 27.20 9.79 4.49
CA GLU A 641 26.90 8.59 5.30
C GLU A 641 26.85 7.34 4.40
N MET A 642 26.05 7.36 3.33
CA MET A 642 26.01 6.23 2.40
C MET A 642 27.36 6.00 1.70
N VAL A 643 28.07 7.06 1.29
CA VAL A 643 29.42 6.90 0.72
C VAL A 643 30.39 6.27 1.70
N ARG A 644 30.31 6.58 3.01
CA ARG A 644 31.11 5.89 4.04
C ARG A 644 30.68 4.43 4.20
N HIS A 645 29.38 4.15 4.24
CA HIS A 645 28.84 2.80 4.36
C HIS A 645 29.32 1.89 3.22
N VAL A 646 29.15 2.30 1.97
CA VAL A 646 29.64 1.56 0.78
C VAL A 646 31.17 1.42 0.76
N ARG A 647 31.93 2.40 1.29
CA ARG A 647 33.39 2.28 1.42
C ARG A 647 33.82 1.22 2.44
N LYS A 648 33.04 0.95 3.49
CA LYS A 648 33.31 -0.17 4.42
C LYS A 648 33.13 -1.51 3.71
N VAL A 649 32.07 -1.65 2.92
CA VAL A 649 31.84 -2.84 2.07
C VAL A 649 32.99 -3.03 1.07
N GLU A 650 33.46 -1.96 0.42
CA GLU A 650 34.64 -2.03 -0.46
C GLU A 650 35.92 -2.44 0.28
N ALA A 651 36.09 -2.04 1.54
CA ALA A 651 37.24 -2.43 2.37
C ALA A 651 37.16 -3.91 2.79
N LEU A 652 35.99 -4.37 3.25
CA LEU A 652 35.70 -5.78 3.54
C LEU A 652 35.94 -6.64 2.30
N TRP A 653 35.38 -6.26 1.16
CA TRP A 653 35.56 -6.96 -0.12
C TRP A 653 37.04 -7.16 -0.47
N LYS A 654 37.89 -6.15 -0.28
CA LYS A 654 39.33 -6.27 -0.56
C LYS A 654 40.06 -7.26 0.36
N GLY A 655 39.57 -7.44 1.60
CA GLY A 655 40.11 -8.43 2.54
C GLY A 655 39.61 -9.85 2.25
N ILE A 656 38.35 -9.98 1.82
CA ILE A 656 37.68 -11.28 1.58
C ILE A 656 38.01 -11.85 0.19
N ALA A 657 38.12 -11.00 -0.84
CA ALA A 657 38.37 -11.39 -2.24
C ALA A 657 39.51 -12.42 -2.47
N PRO A 658 40.67 -12.38 -1.77
CA PRO A 658 41.70 -13.40 -1.91
C PRO A 658 41.30 -14.80 -1.44
N GLN A 659 40.25 -14.90 -0.62
CA GLN A 659 39.76 -16.11 0.06
C GLN A 659 38.59 -16.78 -0.69
N LEU A 660 38.04 -16.11 -1.71
CA LEU A 660 36.93 -16.58 -2.56
C LEU A 660 37.44 -17.22 -3.86
N LYS A 661 38.64 -17.81 -3.87
CA LYS A 661 39.35 -18.24 -5.08
C LYS A 661 39.30 -19.75 -5.33
#